data_AF-A0A6N9ZNQ7-F1
#
_entry.id   AF-A0A6N9ZNQ7-F1
#
_cell.length_a   1.000
_cell.length_b   1.000
_cell.length_c   1.000
_cell.angle_alpha   90.00
_cell.angle_beta   90.00
_cell.angle_gamma   90.00
#
_symmetry.space_group_name_H-M   'P 1'
#
loop_
_entity.id
_entity.type
_entity.pdbx_description
1 polymer ?
#
loop_
_entity_poly.entity_id
_entity_poly.type
_entity_poly.pdbx_seq_one_letter_code
_entity_poly.pdbx_strand_id
1 'polypeptide(L)'
;MEDETTALEGGQQWDLAKVGARWQQELERAQRYFRSWHDRCVKIEKIYLDQQSDQTNAAKRRFPMLWANTSVLQPAVYARVPQPVVERRFKDAQPVARMASELVERNLAYMGDEADIDSIMRAVRDDFLLCARGTVWLRYEADFEPLDMGVAPSDAPANGGLPAGLLGGLPGGGMGENGVPPEAISDERVCIDYVHWSDFLHSPARRWKDVTWVARRVPMTDEELEKRFGPDAMTSLQAQAAGSNKGTNQTERAENEGKTHVWEIWCKSENYTVWIADGAPVALEVSEPPLDLTHFWPCPRPAYGTMSTSSLIPVPDYVYYQQQCDEIDLLTKRVNKLTDQLRLKVFYPSGDGAISPAIEKAMRPENDTVMVPIPEWAAFTDKGGSKAIVTLPIDEVQKVIIACIQARKQLIEDVYQITGISDIVRGDTQASETATAQRIKSQWGSIRIRDRQSELARFARDIIRLAGEIICDQFQPETLMLVSGIKLPTMAEKQQVQLQMQQMQMAAQQAAARAEQMGQPAPPPPQMPPQLEQMMQQPTIDEVVQLLRNDSIRGFQIDIETDSTIEPDEDAEKQRRMEFVQMIGGFLQQAGAMAQQNPMLVPVMVETLLFAARGFRAGRQLESTLEQVGAQLSEAATAPKPPPEPPAEQMIKLKTAEVKAGAEQRKAELGLAQAEIEHRAVLEQARGEAAAQALQQFQAQPAYQ
;
A
#
# COMPACT_ATOMS: atom_id res chain seq x y z
N MET A 1 25.73 17.27 44.72
CA MET A 1 24.48 18.02 44.90
C MET A 1 23.48 17.30 44.05
N GLU A 2 22.63 16.55 44.76
CA GLU A 2 21.50 15.77 44.26
C GLU A 2 20.38 16.70 43.76
N ASP A 3 19.34 16.06 43.23
CA ASP A 3 18.01 16.54 42.82
C ASP A 3 17.92 17.08 41.38
N GLU A 4 17.04 16.58 40.51
CA GLU A 4 15.84 15.76 40.73
C GLU A 4 15.54 14.95 39.45
N THR A 5 15.48 13.64 39.62
CA THR A 5 14.86 12.69 38.72
C THR A 5 13.35 12.95 38.65
N THR A 6 12.82 13.33 37.49
CA THR A 6 11.42 13.03 37.15
C THR A 6 11.32 11.53 36.89
N ALA A 7 11.05 10.82 37.98
CA ALA A 7 10.75 9.40 37.99
C ALA A 7 9.41 9.17 37.28
N LEU A 8 9.46 8.67 36.04
CA LEU A 8 8.39 7.84 35.52
C LEU A 8 8.58 6.44 36.12
N GLU A 9 7.68 6.10 37.05
CA GLU A 9 7.69 4.86 37.82
C GLU A 9 7.53 3.63 36.91
N GLY A 10 8.52 2.72 36.94
CA GLY A 10 8.34 1.32 36.51
C GLY A 10 9.18 0.80 35.33
N GLY A 11 10.03 1.62 34.69
CA GLY A 11 10.83 1.18 33.54
C GLY A 11 12.07 0.38 33.92
N GLN A 12 12.30 -0.76 33.28
CA GLN A 12 13.53 -1.54 33.37
C GLN A 12 14.72 -0.68 32.92
N GLN A 13 15.59 -0.25 33.85
CA GLN A 13 16.73 0.61 33.51
C GLN A 13 17.79 -0.20 32.75
N TRP A 14 17.88 0.01 31.44
CA TRP A 14 18.83 -0.68 30.57
C TRP A 14 20.24 -0.06 30.66
N ASP A 15 21.26 -0.91 30.80
CA ASP A 15 22.66 -0.48 30.69
C ASP A 15 23.04 -0.32 29.21
N LEU A 16 23.04 0.93 28.72
CA LEU A 16 23.31 1.28 27.33
C LEU A 16 24.69 0.82 26.83
N ALA A 17 25.70 0.78 27.70
CA ALA A 17 27.05 0.36 27.32
C ALA A 17 27.11 -1.17 27.12
N LYS A 18 26.49 -1.92 28.03
CA LYS A 18 26.41 -3.39 27.93
C LYS A 18 25.57 -3.83 26.73
N VAL A 19 24.42 -3.17 26.51
CA VAL A 19 23.54 -3.45 25.37
C VAL A 19 24.22 -3.06 24.06
N GLY A 20 24.87 -1.89 24.02
CA GLY A 20 25.64 -1.42 22.86
C GLY A 20 26.73 -2.42 22.43
N ALA A 21 27.56 -2.87 23.37
CA ALA A 21 28.65 -3.81 23.07
C ALA A 21 28.14 -5.16 22.54
N ARG A 22 27.01 -5.65 23.06
CA ARG A 22 26.33 -6.86 22.54
C ARG A 22 25.89 -6.65 21.09
N TRP A 23 25.22 -5.54 20.80
CA TRP A 23 24.67 -5.28 19.47
C TRP A 23 25.74 -4.98 18.44
N GLN A 24 26.81 -4.30 18.81
CA GLN A 24 27.97 -4.13 17.94
C GLN A 24 28.50 -5.49 17.45
N GLN A 25 28.67 -6.45 18.36
CA GLN A 25 29.14 -7.80 18.02
C GLN A 25 28.14 -8.58 17.16
N GLU A 26 26.84 -8.51 17.46
CA GLU A 26 25.79 -9.18 16.69
C GLU A 26 25.62 -8.60 15.28
N LEU A 27 25.69 -7.27 15.13
CA LEU A 27 25.69 -6.60 13.83
C LEU A 27 26.91 -7.01 13.00
N GLU A 28 28.11 -6.99 13.57
CA GLU A 28 29.31 -7.46 12.87
C GLU A 28 29.19 -8.92 12.43
N ARG A 29 28.63 -9.77 13.29
CA ARG A 29 28.39 -11.19 12.97
C ARG A 29 27.43 -11.34 11.79
N ALA A 30 26.34 -10.59 11.76
CA ALA A 30 25.40 -10.60 10.64
C ALA A 30 26.04 -10.04 9.36
N GLN A 31 26.78 -8.92 9.45
CA GLN A 31 27.51 -8.37 8.30
C GLN A 31 28.50 -9.39 7.72
N ARG A 32 29.26 -10.11 8.57
CA ARG A 32 30.13 -11.22 8.13
C ARG A 32 29.35 -12.35 7.47
N TYR A 33 28.17 -12.69 8.00
CA TYR A 33 27.29 -13.72 7.45
C TYR A 33 26.76 -13.35 6.04
N PHE A 34 26.37 -12.10 5.83
CA PHE A 34 25.84 -11.62 4.55
C PHE A 34 26.91 -11.14 3.55
N ARG A 35 28.18 -11.01 3.96
CA ARG A 35 29.25 -10.38 3.17
C ARG A 35 29.37 -10.90 1.73
N SER A 36 29.44 -12.21 1.54
CA SER A 36 29.59 -12.78 0.19
C SER A 36 28.39 -12.49 -0.72
N TRP A 37 27.18 -12.38 -0.15
CA TRP A 37 25.99 -12.02 -0.89
C TRP A 37 25.98 -10.52 -1.19
N HIS A 38 26.30 -9.69 -0.20
CA HIS A 38 26.41 -8.23 -0.35
C HIS A 38 27.43 -7.85 -1.44
N ASP A 39 28.65 -8.40 -1.39
CA ASP A 39 29.71 -8.16 -2.38
C ASP A 39 29.29 -8.58 -3.81
N ARG A 40 28.37 -9.54 -3.92
CA ARG A 40 27.82 -9.99 -5.20
C ARG A 40 26.75 -9.03 -5.70
N CYS A 41 25.83 -8.59 -4.84
CA CYS A 41 24.81 -7.60 -5.18
C CYS A 41 25.43 -6.30 -5.70
N VAL A 42 26.44 -5.75 -5.01
CA VAL A 42 27.20 -4.56 -5.48
C VAL A 42 27.76 -4.74 -6.89
N LYS A 43 28.28 -5.94 -7.21
CA LYS A 43 28.82 -6.22 -8.56
C LYS A 43 27.71 -6.29 -9.61
N ILE A 44 26.58 -6.91 -9.29
CA ILE A 44 25.43 -7.05 -10.20
C ILE A 44 24.83 -5.68 -10.50
N GLU A 45 24.58 -4.88 -9.46
CA GLU A 45 24.07 -3.51 -9.59
C GLU A 45 25.01 -2.65 -10.44
N LYS A 46 26.33 -2.73 -10.19
CA LYS A 46 27.31 -2.04 -11.03
C LYS A 46 27.23 -2.48 -12.50
N ILE A 47 27.10 -3.78 -12.78
CA ILE A 47 26.95 -4.28 -14.16
C ILE A 47 25.67 -3.73 -14.79
N TYR A 48 24.56 -3.71 -14.05
CA TYR A 48 23.27 -3.20 -14.50
C TYR A 48 23.33 -1.71 -14.85
N LEU A 49 23.92 -0.88 -13.98
CA LEU A 49 24.09 0.56 -14.19
C LEU A 49 25.12 0.88 -15.29
N ASP A 50 26.24 0.17 -15.33
CA ASP A 50 27.26 0.36 -16.37
C ASP A 50 26.69 0.10 -17.78
N GLN A 51 25.75 -0.85 -17.91
CA GLN A 51 25.04 -1.15 -19.16
C GLN A 51 24.11 -0.02 -19.64
N GLN A 52 23.69 0.86 -18.73
CA GLN A 52 22.84 2.01 -19.02
C GLN A 52 23.65 3.30 -19.29
N SER A 53 24.89 3.36 -18.81
CA SER A 53 25.71 4.57 -18.90
C SER A 53 26.43 4.73 -20.26
N ASP A 54 26.26 5.90 -20.87
CA ASP A 54 26.93 6.27 -22.14
C ASP A 54 28.41 6.66 -21.98
N GLN A 55 28.92 6.66 -20.74
CA GLN A 55 30.10 7.44 -20.35
C GLN A 55 31.45 6.77 -20.62
N THR A 56 31.53 5.46 -20.93
CA THR A 56 32.83 4.81 -21.21
C THR A 56 32.90 4.18 -22.59
N ASN A 57 34.02 4.42 -23.31
CA ASN A 57 34.32 3.78 -24.60
C ASN A 57 34.32 2.23 -24.55
N ALA A 58 34.45 1.65 -23.35
CA ALA A 58 34.33 0.21 -23.11
C ALA A 58 32.88 -0.28 -22.95
N ALA A 59 31.96 0.56 -22.46
CA ALA A 59 30.52 0.27 -22.36
C ALA A 59 29.85 0.24 -23.74
N LYS A 60 30.28 1.09 -24.69
CA LYS A 60 29.82 1.10 -26.10
C LYS A 60 29.97 -0.23 -26.86
N ARG A 61 30.64 -1.24 -26.27
CA ARG A 61 30.97 -2.52 -26.93
C ARG A 61 30.44 -3.75 -26.17
N ARG A 62 29.66 -3.56 -25.11
CA ARG A 62 29.02 -4.66 -24.35
C ARG A 62 27.57 -4.82 -24.78
N PHE A 63 27.06 -6.04 -24.70
CA PHE A 63 25.65 -6.32 -24.98
C PHE A 63 24.87 -6.19 -23.66
N PRO A 64 23.89 -5.28 -23.53
CA PRO A 64 23.21 -4.98 -22.27
C PRO A 64 22.17 -6.06 -21.90
N MET A 65 22.62 -7.30 -21.72
CA MET A 65 21.73 -8.45 -21.53
C MET A 65 21.00 -8.45 -20.18
N LEU A 66 21.71 -8.05 -19.11
CA LEU A 66 21.12 -7.99 -17.76
C LEU A 66 20.03 -6.92 -17.74
N TRP A 67 20.32 -5.71 -18.23
CA TRP A 67 19.33 -4.64 -18.33
C TRP A 67 18.10 -5.06 -19.17
N ALA A 68 18.32 -5.61 -20.36
CA ALA A 68 17.23 -6.02 -21.24
C ALA A 68 16.33 -7.09 -20.58
N ASN A 69 16.93 -8.06 -19.89
CA ASN A 69 16.17 -9.09 -19.17
C ASN A 69 15.38 -8.50 -18.00
N THR A 70 16.01 -7.68 -17.17
CA THR A 70 15.35 -7.04 -16.03
C THR A 70 14.21 -6.14 -16.49
N SER A 71 14.40 -5.35 -17.54
CA SER A 71 13.38 -4.46 -18.08
C SER A 71 12.13 -5.20 -18.59
N VAL A 72 12.30 -6.41 -19.14
CA VAL A 72 11.16 -7.28 -19.51
C VAL A 72 10.48 -7.86 -18.28
N LEU A 73 11.25 -8.24 -17.26
CA LEU A 73 10.72 -8.85 -16.03
C LEU A 73 10.01 -7.84 -15.11
N GLN A 74 10.41 -6.57 -15.12
CA GLN A 74 9.84 -5.52 -14.27
C GLN A 74 8.30 -5.42 -14.38
N PRO A 75 7.71 -5.11 -15.54
CA PRO A 75 6.25 -5.05 -15.68
C PRO A 75 5.61 -6.44 -15.58
N ALA A 76 6.32 -7.50 -15.95
CA ALA A 76 5.80 -8.86 -15.84
C ALA A 76 5.62 -9.31 -14.38
N VAL A 77 6.49 -8.89 -13.46
CA VAL A 77 6.44 -9.29 -12.04
C VAL A 77 5.53 -8.37 -11.23
N TYR A 78 5.54 -7.07 -11.52
CA TYR A 78 4.66 -6.09 -10.85
C TYR A 78 4.41 -4.88 -11.76
N ALA A 79 3.12 -4.61 -12.02
CA ALA A 79 2.65 -3.60 -12.98
C ALA A 79 1.78 -2.51 -12.35
N ARG A 80 0.90 -2.84 -11.40
CA ARG A 80 -0.05 -1.90 -10.79
C ARG A 80 -0.10 -1.97 -9.28
N VAL A 81 -0.64 -0.91 -8.70
CA VAL A 81 -0.81 -0.70 -7.27
C VAL A 81 -1.63 -1.84 -6.63
N PRO A 82 -1.19 -2.41 -5.51
CA PRO A 82 -1.98 -3.37 -4.75
C PRO A 82 -3.20 -2.67 -4.13
N GLN A 83 -4.41 -3.14 -4.44
CA GLN A 83 -5.63 -2.58 -3.87
C GLN A 83 -6.04 -3.39 -2.62
N PRO A 84 -6.20 -2.77 -1.45
CA PRO A 84 -6.57 -3.46 -0.23
C PRO A 84 -8.01 -3.97 -0.29
N VAL A 85 -8.22 -5.19 0.19
CA VAL A 85 -9.55 -5.80 0.30
C VAL A 85 -9.69 -6.36 1.71
N VAL A 86 -10.63 -5.81 2.49
CA VAL A 86 -10.87 -6.22 3.87
C VAL A 86 -12.19 -6.97 3.93
N GLU A 87 -12.13 -8.29 4.03
CA GLU A 87 -13.32 -9.12 4.15
C GLU A 87 -13.48 -9.66 5.58
N ARG A 88 -14.71 -10.05 5.92
CA ARG A 88 -14.98 -10.78 7.15
C ARG A 88 -14.60 -12.24 6.93
N ARG A 89 -13.78 -12.81 7.81
CA ARG A 89 -13.33 -14.21 7.77
C ARG A 89 -14.49 -15.19 7.81
N PHE A 90 -15.53 -14.86 8.57
CA PHE A 90 -16.80 -15.57 8.60
C PHE A 90 -17.91 -14.64 8.09
N LYS A 91 -18.72 -15.09 7.13
CA LYS A 91 -19.72 -14.27 6.43
C LYS A 91 -21.01 -14.05 7.23
N ASP A 92 -20.92 -14.02 8.56
CA ASP A 92 -22.07 -13.88 9.48
C ASP A 92 -22.76 -12.51 9.33
N ALA A 93 -24.07 -12.43 9.51
CA ALA A 93 -24.83 -11.18 9.34
C ALA A 93 -24.69 -10.24 10.55
N GLN A 94 -23.49 -9.71 10.80
CA GLN A 94 -23.21 -8.73 11.86
C GLN A 94 -22.96 -7.33 11.27
N PRO A 95 -23.85 -6.34 11.53
CA PRO A 95 -23.71 -4.98 11.02
C PRO A 95 -22.41 -4.28 11.46
N VAL A 96 -21.97 -4.47 12.72
CA VAL A 96 -20.75 -3.88 13.27
C VAL A 96 -19.52 -4.33 12.49
N ALA A 97 -19.38 -5.65 12.27
CA ALA A 97 -18.25 -6.21 11.53
C ALA A 97 -18.23 -5.74 10.06
N ARG A 98 -19.40 -5.58 9.44
CA ARG A 98 -19.49 -5.06 8.06
C ARG A 98 -18.98 -3.62 7.99
N MET A 99 -19.43 -2.77 8.92
CA MET A 99 -18.99 -1.38 8.98
C MET A 99 -17.50 -1.27 9.30
N ALA A 100 -17.00 -2.05 10.25
CA ALA A 100 -15.59 -2.11 10.60
C ALA A 100 -14.71 -2.50 9.39
N SER A 101 -15.11 -3.52 8.60
CA SER A 101 -14.36 -3.88 7.39
C SER A 101 -14.31 -2.77 6.35
N GLU A 102 -15.42 -2.04 6.16
CA GLU A 102 -15.46 -0.92 5.22
C GLU A 102 -14.61 0.26 5.70
N LEU A 103 -14.66 0.54 7.01
CA LEU A 103 -13.87 1.59 7.65
C LEU A 103 -12.37 1.33 7.44
N VAL A 104 -11.90 0.12 7.74
CA VAL A 104 -10.48 -0.26 7.61
C VAL A 104 -10.05 -0.28 6.15
N GLU A 105 -10.88 -0.78 5.23
CA GLU A 105 -10.54 -0.81 3.80
C GLU A 105 -10.32 0.59 3.22
N ARG A 106 -11.20 1.55 3.55
CA ARG A 106 -11.04 2.93 3.08
C ARG A 106 -9.82 3.62 3.69
N ASN A 107 -9.55 3.38 4.98
CA ASN A 107 -8.34 3.90 5.62
C ASN A 107 -7.08 3.32 4.97
N LEU A 108 -7.04 2.01 4.71
CA LEU A 108 -5.92 1.36 4.02
C LEU A 108 -5.71 1.89 2.61
N ALA A 109 -6.79 2.13 1.86
CA ALA A 109 -6.71 2.68 0.51
C ALA A 109 -6.12 4.09 0.53
N TYR A 110 -6.63 4.97 1.42
CA TYR A 110 -6.10 6.32 1.58
C TYR A 110 -4.64 6.34 2.00
N MET A 111 -4.28 5.56 3.03
CA MET A 111 -2.91 5.50 3.56
C MET A 111 -1.94 4.91 2.54
N GLY A 112 -2.39 3.95 1.72
CA GLY A 112 -1.60 3.40 0.62
C GLY A 112 -1.28 4.44 -0.46
N ASP A 113 -2.23 5.33 -0.76
CA ASP A 113 -2.05 6.42 -1.72
C ASP A 113 -1.14 7.52 -1.14
N GLU A 114 -1.34 7.90 0.13
CA GLU A 114 -0.52 8.90 0.82
C GLU A 114 0.95 8.47 0.93
N ALA A 115 1.19 7.20 1.26
CA ALA A 115 2.54 6.64 1.35
C ALA A 115 3.19 6.37 -0.02
N ASP A 116 2.48 6.57 -1.14
CA ASP A 116 2.92 6.18 -2.49
C ASP A 116 3.45 4.74 -2.56
N ILE A 117 2.59 3.80 -2.16
CA ILE A 117 2.93 2.37 -2.10
C ILE A 117 3.40 1.81 -3.46
N ASP A 118 2.99 2.40 -4.59
CA ASP A 118 3.41 1.96 -5.92
C ASP A 118 4.90 2.20 -6.15
N SER A 119 5.38 3.42 -5.86
CA SER A 119 6.80 3.76 -5.99
C SER A 119 7.66 2.88 -5.08
N ILE A 120 7.22 2.64 -3.84
CA ILE A 120 7.90 1.75 -2.90
C ILE A 120 7.95 0.32 -3.44
N MET A 121 6.82 -0.21 -3.91
CA MET A 121 6.75 -1.58 -4.47
C MET A 121 7.60 -1.74 -5.73
N ARG A 122 7.74 -0.70 -6.56
CA ARG A 122 8.66 -0.69 -7.71
C ARG A 122 10.12 -0.76 -7.27
N ALA A 123 10.50 -0.01 -6.23
CA ALA A 123 11.85 -0.08 -5.66
C ALA A 123 12.14 -1.47 -5.07
N VAL A 124 11.20 -2.02 -4.28
CA VAL A 124 11.26 -3.40 -3.75
C VAL A 124 11.39 -4.43 -4.87
N ARG A 125 10.61 -4.28 -5.96
CA ARG A 125 10.66 -5.16 -7.13
C ARG A 125 12.03 -5.14 -7.79
N ASP A 126 12.62 -3.97 -7.96
CA ASP A 126 13.91 -3.84 -8.63
C ASP A 126 15.03 -4.47 -7.80
N ASP A 127 15.03 -4.24 -6.48
CA ASP A 127 15.90 -4.93 -5.51
C ASP A 127 15.68 -6.45 -5.51
N PHE A 128 14.43 -6.89 -5.57
CA PHE A 128 14.08 -8.30 -5.67
C PHE A 128 14.61 -8.93 -6.96
N LEU A 129 14.53 -8.24 -8.10
CA LEU A 129 15.02 -8.76 -9.38
C LEU A 129 16.55 -8.80 -9.47
N LEU A 130 17.24 -7.82 -8.90
CA LEU A 130 18.70 -7.72 -8.95
C LEU A 130 19.40 -8.53 -7.85
N CYS A 131 18.89 -8.44 -6.62
CA CYS A 131 19.53 -8.96 -5.40
C CYS A 131 18.81 -10.18 -4.81
N ALA A 132 17.66 -10.58 -5.39
CA ALA A 132 16.79 -11.65 -4.89
C ALA A 132 16.25 -11.38 -3.46
N ARG A 133 16.23 -10.10 -3.04
CA ARG A 133 15.67 -9.65 -1.75
C ARG A 133 15.06 -8.26 -1.90
N GLY A 134 13.83 -8.07 -1.46
CA GLY A 134 13.20 -6.76 -1.31
C GLY A 134 12.50 -6.65 0.04
N THR A 135 12.54 -5.49 0.68
CA THR A 135 11.94 -5.27 2.01
C THR A 135 11.47 -3.83 2.21
N VAL A 136 10.60 -3.64 3.19
CA VAL A 136 10.10 -2.34 3.64
C VAL A 136 10.14 -2.27 5.16
N TRP A 137 9.86 -1.11 5.73
CA TRP A 137 9.70 -0.90 7.16
C TRP A 137 8.48 -0.02 7.42
N LEU A 138 7.61 -0.45 8.33
CA LEU A 138 6.40 0.28 8.68
C LEU A 138 6.60 1.01 10.00
N ARG A 139 6.12 2.26 10.04
CA ARG A 139 6.10 3.09 11.23
C ARG A 139 4.73 3.73 11.40
N TYR A 140 4.40 3.98 12.65
CA TYR A 140 3.32 4.87 13.02
C TYR A 140 3.91 6.26 13.30
N GLU A 141 3.33 7.30 12.72
CA GLU A 141 3.62 8.69 13.03
C GLU A 141 2.33 9.41 13.41
N ALA A 142 2.39 10.21 14.47
CA ALA A 142 1.31 11.07 14.92
C ALA A 142 1.84 12.49 15.07
N ASP A 143 1.12 13.46 14.51
CA ASP A 143 1.41 14.88 14.67
C ASP A 143 0.55 15.43 15.82
N PHE A 144 1.14 16.30 16.64
CA PHE A 144 0.50 16.86 17.83
C PHE A 144 0.31 18.37 17.66
N GLU A 145 -0.90 18.85 17.93
CA GLU A 145 -1.22 20.27 18.01
C GLU A 145 -1.69 20.64 19.42
N PRO A 146 -1.30 21.82 19.96
CA PRO A 146 -1.79 22.27 21.25
C PRO A 146 -3.30 22.53 21.17
N LEU A 147 -4.07 21.90 22.07
CA LEU A 147 -5.51 22.14 22.17
C LEU A 147 -5.76 23.60 22.55
N ASP A 148 -6.35 24.36 21.64
CA ASP A 148 -6.96 25.64 21.97
C ASP A 148 -8.23 25.37 22.79
N MET A 149 -8.09 25.39 24.11
CA MET A 149 -9.22 25.21 25.04
C MET A 149 -10.24 26.36 24.98
N GLY A 150 -10.09 27.37 24.10
CA GLY A 150 -11.11 28.38 23.85
C GLY A 150 -11.52 29.16 25.11
N VAL A 151 -10.65 29.21 26.12
CA VAL A 151 -10.91 29.98 27.33
C VAL A 151 -10.57 31.43 27.01
N ALA A 152 -11.57 32.17 26.52
CA ALA A 152 -11.54 33.63 26.67
C ALA A 152 -11.20 33.93 28.14
N PRO A 153 -10.24 34.82 28.45
CA PRO A 153 -9.92 35.17 29.82
C PRO A 153 -11.14 35.87 30.43
N SER A 154 -12.03 35.07 31.01
CA SER A 154 -13.08 35.54 31.90
C SER A 154 -12.34 35.93 33.17
N ASP A 155 -12.22 37.24 33.42
CA ASP A 155 -11.80 37.77 34.71
C ASP A 155 -12.53 37.00 35.83
N ALA A 156 -11.75 36.32 36.66
CA ALA A 156 -12.26 35.45 37.70
C ALA A 156 -13.18 36.23 38.66
N PRO A 157 -14.42 35.79 38.90
CA PRO A 157 -15.14 36.25 40.08
C PRO A 157 -14.45 35.64 41.29
N ALA A 158 -13.88 36.49 42.14
CA ALA A 158 -13.46 36.09 43.47
C ALA A 158 -14.69 35.56 44.23
N ASN A 159 -14.58 34.34 44.75
CA ASN A 159 -15.54 33.56 45.53
C ASN A 159 -16.59 32.75 44.76
N GLY A 160 -16.40 31.42 44.79
CA GLY A 160 -17.46 30.44 44.57
C GLY A 160 -16.92 29.17 43.94
N GLY A 161 -16.48 28.22 44.76
CA GLY A 161 -16.00 26.91 44.29
C GLY A 161 -17.05 26.22 43.43
N LEU A 162 -16.68 25.91 42.18
CA LEU A 162 -17.43 25.00 41.33
C LEU A 162 -17.10 23.56 41.75
N PRO A 163 -18.09 22.66 41.85
CA PRO A 163 -17.86 21.28 42.26
C PRO A 163 -17.07 20.53 41.18
N ALA A 164 -16.00 19.86 41.62
CA ALA A 164 -15.06 19.08 40.81
C ALA A 164 -15.66 17.76 40.25
N GLY A 165 -16.83 17.82 39.61
CA GLY A 165 -17.59 16.63 39.20
C GLY A 165 -18.02 16.55 37.74
N LEU A 166 -17.70 17.53 36.89
CA LEU A 166 -18.25 17.60 35.52
C LEU A 166 -17.23 17.50 34.38
N LEU A 167 -15.96 17.18 34.68
CA LEU A 167 -14.86 17.07 33.71
C LEU A 167 -14.28 15.65 33.57
N GLY A 168 -14.93 14.64 34.17
CA GLY A 168 -14.43 13.25 34.19
C GLY A 168 -14.79 12.38 32.98
N GLY A 169 -14.98 12.98 31.80
CA GLY A 169 -15.54 12.27 30.63
C GLY A 169 -14.61 12.04 29.43
N LEU A 170 -13.41 12.63 29.41
CA LEU A 170 -12.46 12.48 28.30
C LEU A 170 -11.39 11.44 28.66
N PRO A 171 -11.23 10.35 27.89
CA PRO A 171 -10.11 9.45 28.07
C PRO A 171 -8.82 10.18 27.65
N GLY A 172 -8.02 10.61 28.63
CA GLY A 172 -6.75 11.33 28.41
C GLY A 172 -6.54 12.60 29.24
N GLY A 173 -7.53 13.05 30.00
CA GLY A 173 -7.44 14.29 30.80
C GLY A 173 -6.66 14.17 32.11
N GLY A 174 -5.40 13.75 32.06
CA GLY A 174 -4.46 14.01 33.16
C GLY A 174 -4.07 15.48 33.13
N MET A 175 -4.29 16.21 34.24
CA MET A 175 -3.68 17.53 34.43
C MET A 175 -2.16 17.37 34.32
N GLY A 176 -1.57 17.84 33.22
CA GLY A 176 -0.12 17.88 33.06
C GLY A 176 0.50 18.73 34.17
N GLU A 177 1.51 18.18 34.84
CA GLU A 177 2.14 18.76 36.03
C GLU A 177 2.90 20.08 35.77
N ASN A 178 2.92 20.60 34.53
CA ASN A 178 3.79 21.71 34.11
C ASN A 178 3.12 22.84 33.29
N GLY A 179 1.78 22.98 33.29
CA GLY A 179 1.12 24.15 32.67
C GLY A 179 1.29 24.25 31.14
N VAL A 180 1.67 23.17 30.47
CA VAL A 180 1.63 23.04 29.01
C VAL A 180 0.18 22.73 28.62
N PRO A 181 -0.42 23.43 27.64
CA PRO A 181 -1.77 23.09 27.18
C PRO A 181 -1.80 21.63 26.72
N PRO A 182 -2.90 20.89 26.97
CA PRO A 182 -2.99 19.51 26.52
C PRO A 182 -2.79 19.47 25.00
N GLU A 183 -1.98 18.55 24.50
CA GLU A 183 -1.78 18.36 23.06
C GLU A 183 -2.81 17.33 22.56
N ALA A 184 -3.44 17.62 21.43
CA ALA A 184 -4.29 16.67 20.71
C ALA A 184 -3.55 16.16 19.47
N ILE A 185 -3.79 14.89 19.15
CA ILE A 185 -3.33 14.31 17.89
C ILE A 185 -4.14 14.97 16.77
N SER A 186 -3.45 15.63 15.84
CA SER A 186 -4.08 16.31 14.69
C SER A 186 -4.14 15.42 13.46
N ASP A 187 -3.11 14.59 13.26
CA ASP A 187 -2.99 13.67 12.13
C ASP A 187 -2.25 12.39 12.54
N GLU A 188 -2.66 11.26 11.96
CA GLU A 188 -2.06 9.94 12.20
C GLU A 188 -1.89 9.23 10.87
N ARG A 189 -0.67 8.73 10.61
CA ARG A 189 -0.36 8.03 9.35
C ARG A 189 0.51 6.80 9.58
N VAL A 190 0.36 5.86 8.66
CA VAL A 190 1.25 4.70 8.56
C VAL A 190 2.29 4.97 7.48
N CYS A 191 3.52 5.21 7.89
CA CYS A 191 4.63 5.40 6.97
C CYS A 191 5.16 4.04 6.51
N ILE A 192 5.20 3.82 5.19
CA ILE A 192 5.79 2.63 4.58
C ILE A 192 7.13 3.06 3.98
N ASP A 193 8.23 2.82 4.68
CA ASP A 193 9.55 3.19 4.19
C ASP A 193 10.13 2.06 3.33
N TYR A 194 10.60 2.40 2.13
CA TYR A 194 11.48 1.52 1.38
C TYR A 194 12.80 1.34 2.12
N VAL A 195 13.30 0.11 2.22
CA VAL A 195 14.62 -0.18 2.77
C VAL A 195 15.45 -0.87 1.69
N HIS A 196 16.49 -0.17 1.24
CA HIS A 196 17.41 -0.71 0.25
C HIS A 196 18.07 -2.00 0.74
N TRP A 197 18.32 -2.94 -0.17
CA TRP A 197 18.82 -4.27 0.16
C TRP A 197 20.12 -4.26 0.99
N SER A 198 20.95 -3.21 0.94
CA SER A 198 22.18 -3.08 1.77
C SER A 198 21.92 -2.61 3.21
N ASP A 199 20.80 -1.94 3.43
CA ASP A 199 20.44 -1.30 4.71
C ASP A 199 19.65 -2.22 5.63
N PHE A 200 19.34 -3.44 5.19
CA PHE A 200 18.57 -4.40 5.95
C PHE A 200 19.41 -5.59 6.44
N LEU A 201 19.32 -5.89 7.74
CA LEU A 201 19.96 -7.04 8.37
C LEU A 201 18.97 -7.80 9.26
N HIS A 202 19.27 -9.08 9.47
CA HIS A 202 18.58 -9.90 10.46
C HIS A 202 19.52 -10.96 11.02
N SER A 203 19.13 -11.59 12.13
CA SER A 203 19.88 -12.69 12.73
C SER A 203 20.08 -13.85 11.74
N PRO A 204 21.26 -14.52 11.69
CA PRO A 204 21.46 -15.70 10.88
C PRO A 204 20.45 -16.81 11.18
N ALA A 205 19.64 -17.19 10.18
CA ALA A 205 18.57 -18.18 10.34
C ALA A 205 18.33 -18.98 9.05
N ARG A 206 17.68 -20.14 9.19
CA ARG A 206 17.24 -21.00 8.06
C ARG A 206 15.81 -20.72 7.61
N ARG A 207 14.95 -20.32 8.54
CA ARG A 207 13.55 -19.97 8.31
C ARG A 207 13.25 -18.64 8.97
N TRP A 208 12.31 -17.89 8.40
CA TRP A 208 11.91 -16.58 8.96
C TRP A 208 11.42 -16.68 10.40
N LYS A 209 10.75 -17.79 10.77
CA LYS A 209 10.28 -18.04 12.13
C LYS A 209 11.40 -18.19 13.17
N ASP A 210 12.62 -18.54 12.73
CA ASP A 210 13.78 -18.71 13.59
C ASP A 210 14.59 -17.41 13.74
N VAL A 211 14.15 -16.31 13.11
CA VAL A 211 14.79 -14.99 13.24
C VAL A 211 14.52 -14.43 14.63
N THR A 212 15.58 -13.96 15.30
CA THR A 212 15.52 -13.42 16.66
C THR A 212 15.59 -11.90 16.70
N TRP A 213 16.13 -11.28 15.66
CA TRP A 213 16.18 -9.82 15.52
C TRP A 213 16.22 -9.39 14.04
N VAL A 214 15.69 -8.21 13.76
CA VAL A 214 15.77 -7.51 12.46
C VAL A 214 16.31 -6.10 12.69
N ALA A 215 17.00 -5.55 11.70
CA ALA A 215 17.56 -4.22 11.78
C ALA A 215 17.49 -3.50 10.43
N ARG A 216 17.22 -2.20 10.47
CA ARG A 216 17.41 -1.30 9.34
C ARG A 216 18.43 -0.22 9.66
N ARG A 217 19.16 0.22 8.63
CA ARG A 217 20.08 1.34 8.69
C ARG A 217 19.36 2.61 8.26
N VAL A 218 19.49 3.65 9.07
CA VAL A 218 18.90 4.97 8.85
C VAL A 218 20.05 5.99 8.83
N PRO A 219 20.33 6.61 7.68
CA PRO A 219 21.30 7.70 7.62
C PRO A 219 20.67 8.96 8.22
N MET A 220 21.32 9.56 9.22
CA MET A 220 20.85 10.77 9.91
C MET A 220 21.91 11.86 9.85
N THR A 221 21.47 13.09 9.65
CA THR A 221 22.30 14.29 9.85
C THR A 221 22.53 14.55 11.33
N ASP A 222 23.56 15.35 11.63
CA ASP A 222 23.89 15.73 13.02
C ASP A 222 22.70 16.44 13.72
N GLU A 223 21.96 17.29 12.98
CA GLU A 223 20.77 18.00 13.49
C GLU A 223 19.60 17.06 13.81
N GLU A 224 19.33 16.07 12.94
CA GLU A 224 18.28 15.07 13.18
C GLU A 224 18.61 14.18 14.38
N LEU A 225 19.89 13.85 14.54
CA LEU A 225 20.37 13.01 15.64
C LEU A 225 20.26 13.75 16.98
N GLU A 226 20.63 15.03 17.02
CA GLU A 226 20.45 15.88 18.20
C GLU A 226 18.97 16.10 18.54
N LYS A 227 18.12 16.38 17.55
CA LYS A 227 16.67 16.57 17.76
C LYS A 227 16.01 15.32 18.36
N ARG A 228 16.47 14.13 17.95
CA ARG A 228 15.84 12.86 18.34
C ARG A 228 16.41 12.25 19.62
N PHE A 229 17.73 12.20 19.75
CA PHE A 229 18.41 11.51 20.86
C PHE A 229 19.02 12.47 21.89
N GLY A 230 18.99 13.78 21.63
CA GLY A 230 19.54 14.81 22.50
C GLY A 230 21.06 15.04 22.33
N PRO A 231 21.60 16.08 23.00
CA PRO A 231 22.99 16.51 22.84
C PRO A 231 24.03 15.55 23.46
N ASP A 232 23.64 14.77 24.48
CA ASP A 232 24.54 13.83 25.16
C ASP A 232 24.90 12.61 24.29
N ALA A 233 23.95 12.16 23.46
CA ALA A 233 24.16 11.12 22.46
C ALA A 233 25.16 11.57 21.39
N MET A 234 25.06 12.82 20.94
CA MET A 234 25.97 13.37 19.93
C MET A 234 27.41 13.49 20.44
N THR A 235 27.60 13.93 21.69
CA THR A 235 28.92 14.02 22.32
C THR A 235 29.61 12.65 22.39
N SER A 236 28.83 11.60 22.68
CA SER A 236 29.31 10.22 22.75
C SER A 236 29.74 9.67 21.38
N LEU A 237 29.06 10.09 20.31
CA LEU A 237 29.36 9.72 18.93
C LEU A 237 30.55 10.49 18.35
N GLN A 238 30.64 11.79 18.56
CA GLN A 238 31.75 12.63 18.07
C GLN A 238 33.10 12.22 18.67
N ALA A 239 33.11 11.70 19.90
CA ALA A 239 34.31 11.13 20.53
C ALA A 239 34.81 9.84 19.83
N GLN A 240 33.98 9.22 18.98
CA GLN A 240 34.20 7.88 18.40
C GLN A 240 34.11 7.85 16.87
N ALA A 241 33.61 8.90 16.22
CA ALA A 241 33.36 8.93 14.79
C ALA A 241 34.64 9.18 13.97
N ALA A 242 35.05 8.16 13.19
CA ALA A 242 35.73 8.39 11.92
C ALA A 242 34.63 8.56 10.86
N GLY A 243 34.60 9.71 10.18
CA GLY A 243 33.61 10.02 9.14
C GLY A 243 33.42 8.84 8.17
N SER A 244 32.19 8.34 8.09
CA SER A 244 31.85 7.18 7.26
C SER A 244 31.54 7.63 5.84
N ASN A 245 32.55 7.70 4.98
CA ASN A 245 32.36 7.76 3.51
C ASN A 245 31.94 6.39 2.97
N LYS A 246 30.85 5.82 3.49
CA LYS A 246 30.29 4.56 3.00
C LYS A 246 29.37 4.86 1.83
N GLY A 247 29.74 4.32 0.67
CA GLY A 247 28.93 4.33 -0.53
C GLY A 247 29.61 3.56 -1.65
N THR A 248 28.87 2.68 -2.29
CA THR A 248 29.31 1.81 -3.38
C THR A 248 29.28 2.51 -4.73
N ASN A 249 28.41 3.53 -4.88
CA ASN A 249 28.30 4.38 -6.06
C ASN A 249 28.39 5.88 -5.70
N GLN A 250 28.43 6.76 -6.72
CA GLN A 250 28.62 8.20 -6.52
C GLN A 250 27.41 8.87 -5.82
N THR A 251 26.19 8.41 -6.14
CA THR A 251 24.96 8.95 -5.56
C THR A 251 24.87 8.64 -4.08
N GLU A 252 25.09 7.38 -3.69
CA GLU A 252 25.09 6.91 -2.30
C GLU A 252 26.14 7.66 -1.47
N ARG A 253 27.33 7.92 -2.06
CA ARG A 253 28.36 8.73 -1.38
C ARG A 253 27.94 10.17 -1.16
N ALA A 254 27.25 10.78 -2.12
CA ALA A 254 26.77 12.15 -2.01
C ALA A 254 25.60 12.24 -1.02
N GLU A 255 24.71 11.25 -1.00
CA GLU A 255 23.58 11.18 -0.07
C GLU A 255 24.04 10.97 1.38
N ASN A 256 25.10 10.18 1.58
CA ASN A 256 25.66 9.86 2.89
C ASN A 256 26.73 10.85 3.37
N GLU A 257 27.06 11.86 2.57
CA GLU A 257 28.05 12.87 2.95
C GLU A 257 27.56 13.64 4.17
N GLY A 258 28.37 13.63 5.25
CA GLY A 258 28.01 14.30 6.51
C GLY A 258 26.90 13.60 7.32
N LYS A 259 26.50 12.38 6.96
CA LYS A 259 25.49 11.61 7.71
C LYS A 259 26.10 10.49 8.55
N THR A 260 25.60 10.36 9.77
CA THR A 260 25.90 9.23 10.66
C THR A 260 24.89 8.11 10.41
N HIS A 261 25.38 6.89 10.23
CA HIS A 261 24.51 5.74 10.01
C HIS A 261 24.09 5.15 11.36
N VAL A 262 22.80 5.09 11.61
CA VAL A 262 22.22 4.53 12.84
C VAL A 262 21.41 3.30 12.52
N TRP A 263 21.59 2.23 13.31
CA TRP A 263 20.81 1.01 13.21
C TRP A 263 19.62 1.08 14.16
N GLU A 264 18.42 0.93 13.60
CA GLU A 264 17.20 0.59 14.34
C GLU A 264 17.10 -0.93 14.42
N ILE A 265 17.06 -1.49 15.63
CA ILE A 265 17.05 -2.93 15.86
C ILE A 265 15.82 -3.32 16.66
N TRP A 266 15.08 -4.30 16.16
CA TRP A 266 13.97 -4.94 16.88
C TRP A 266 14.41 -6.31 17.35
N CYS A 267 14.35 -6.57 18.66
CA CYS A 267 14.83 -7.79 19.29
C CYS A 267 13.69 -8.61 19.89
N LYS A 268 13.27 -9.66 19.17
CA LYS A 268 12.13 -10.50 19.60
C LYS A 268 12.44 -11.35 20.82
N SER A 269 13.68 -11.80 20.96
CA SER A 269 14.07 -12.67 22.08
C SER A 269 14.03 -11.97 23.43
N GLU A 270 14.25 -10.66 23.45
CA GLU A 270 14.33 -9.84 24.67
C GLU A 270 13.18 -8.84 24.78
N ASN A 271 12.34 -8.74 23.73
CA ASN A 271 11.17 -7.85 23.65
C ASN A 271 11.50 -6.36 23.84
N TYR A 272 12.50 -5.85 23.13
CA TYR A 272 12.88 -4.43 23.13
C TYR A 272 13.32 -3.96 21.73
N THR A 273 13.43 -2.64 21.58
CA THR A 273 14.07 -1.97 20.44
C THR A 273 15.35 -1.25 20.87
N VAL A 274 16.33 -1.14 19.96
CA VAL A 274 17.61 -0.48 20.22
C VAL A 274 18.00 0.40 19.04
N TRP A 275 18.49 1.59 19.35
CA TRP A 275 19.15 2.48 18.41
C TRP A 275 20.65 2.50 18.71
N ILE A 276 21.49 2.19 17.72
CA ILE A 276 22.95 2.17 17.87
C ILE A 276 23.62 2.71 16.60
N ALA A 277 24.55 3.64 16.76
CA ALA A 277 25.32 4.13 15.62
C ALA A 277 26.30 3.06 15.11
N ASP A 278 26.56 3.05 13.82
CA ASP A 278 27.44 2.09 13.19
C ASP A 278 28.87 2.17 13.74
N GLY A 279 29.34 1.06 14.32
CA GLY A 279 30.67 0.98 14.96
C GLY A 279 30.75 1.54 16.39
N ALA A 280 29.67 2.11 16.94
CA ALA A 280 29.65 2.56 18.33
C ALA A 280 29.55 1.36 19.31
N PRO A 281 30.25 1.39 20.45
CA PRO A 281 30.15 0.37 21.50
C PRO A 281 29.03 0.64 22.51
N VAL A 282 28.38 1.81 22.45
CA VAL A 282 27.30 2.23 23.36
C VAL A 282 26.03 2.46 22.55
N ALA A 283 24.89 1.96 23.05
CA ALA A 283 23.59 2.22 22.44
C ALA A 283 23.15 3.68 22.68
N LEU A 284 22.47 4.27 21.70
CA LEU A 284 21.88 5.61 21.82
C LEU A 284 20.61 5.57 22.65
N GLU A 285 19.78 4.56 22.41
CA GLU A 285 18.48 4.40 23.08
C GLU A 285 18.14 2.91 23.16
N VAL A 286 17.54 2.50 24.27
CA VAL A 286 16.91 1.18 24.45
C VAL A 286 15.53 1.42 25.02
N SER A 287 14.49 1.00 24.30
CA SER A 287 13.10 1.22 24.66
C SER A 287 12.28 -0.05 24.43
N GLU A 288 11.08 -0.10 25.01
CA GLU A 288 10.10 -1.11 24.65
C GLU A 288 9.67 -0.93 23.18
N PRO A 289 9.22 -2.00 22.49
CA PRO A 289 8.78 -1.87 21.11
C PRO A 289 7.68 -0.81 21.00
N PRO A 290 7.81 0.16 20.07
CA PRO A 290 6.85 1.26 19.95
C PRO A 290 5.47 0.79 19.45
N LEU A 291 5.40 -0.42 18.89
CA LEU A 291 4.17 -1.03 18.37
C LEU A 291 4.05 -2.45 18.95
N ASP A 292 2.86 -2.77 19.45
CA ASP A 292 2.50 -4.15 19.80
C ASP A 292 1.93 -4.84 18.56
N LEU A 293 2.75 -5.66 17.91
CA LEU A 293 2.43 -6.32 16.64
C LEU A 293 2.34 -7.84 16.84
N THR A 294 1.35 -8.48 16.24
CA THR A 294 1.07 -9.93 16.28
C THR A 294 2.29 -10.77 15.95
N HIS A 295 3.15 -10.28 15.06
CA HIS A 295 4.37 -10.98 14.65
C HIS A 295 5.66 -10.32 15.15
N PHE A 296 5.55 -9.30 16.00
CA PHE A 296 6.61 -8.48 16.59
C PHE A 296 7.39 -7.61 15.58
N TRP A 297 7.42 -7.95 14.30
CA TRP A 297 8.26 -7.28 13.33
C TRP A 297 7.58 -6.04 12.71
N PRO A 298 8.29 -4.90 12.60
CA PRO A 298 7.83 -3.70 11.89
C PRO A 298 7.98 -3.86 10.37
N CYS A 299 8.31 -5.06 9.90
CA CYS A 299 8.44 -5.39 8.49
C CYS A 299 7.84 -6.77 8.23
N PRO A 300 7.21 -6.98 7.06
CA PRO A 300 6.80 -8.32 6.65
C PRO A 300 8.03 -9.20 6.37
N ARG A 301 7.84 -10.52 6.25
CA ARG A 301 8.91 -11.41 5.75
C ARG A 301 9.37 -10.87 4.39
N PRO A 302 10.67 -10.52 4.21
CA PRO A 302 11.17 -9.99 2.95
C PRO A 302 10.72 -10.83 1.75
N ALA A 303 10.53 -10.17 0.61
CA ALA A 303 10.38 -10.88 -0.65
C ALA A 303 11.70 -11.55 -0.97
N TYR A 304 11.71 -12.87 -1.14
CA TYR A 304 12.92 -13.62 -1.47
C TYR A 304 12.79 -14.28 -2.83
N GLY A 305 13.81 -14.13 -3.66
CA GLY A 305 13.94 -14.87 -4.92
C GLY A 305 14.39 -16.31 -4.65
N THR A 306 15.41 -16.76 -5.37
CA THR A 306 15.92 -18.12 -5.19
C THR A 306 16.60 -18.31 -3.84
N MET A 307 16.17 -19.32 -3.05
CA MET A 307 16.73 -19.62 -1.72
C MET A 307 17.17 -21.08 -1.57
N SER A 308 18.04 -21.34 -0.60
CA SER A 308 18.35 -22.70 -0.13
C SER A 308 17.52 -23.04 1.12
N THR A 309 17.31 -24.32 1.41
CA THR A 309 16.65 -24.76 2.66
C THR A 309 17.53 -24.56 3.91
N SER A 310 18.81 -24.26 3.71
CA SER A 310 19.81 -24.12 4.78
C SER A 310 20.05 -22.69 5.25
N SER A 311 19.51 -21.68 4.57
CA SER A 311 19.84 -20.28 4.84
C SER A 311 18.81 -19.31 4.25
N LEU A 312 18.58 -18.21 4.96
CA LEU A 312 17.82 -17.06 4.47
C LEU A 312 18.60 -16.14 3.50
N ILE A 313 19.85 -16.46 3.15
CA ILE A 313 20.60 -15.72 2.13
C ILE A 313 20.09 -16.14 0.74
N PRO A 314 19.51 -15.22 -0.05
CA PRO A 314 19.04 -15.56 -1.38
C PRO A 314 20.18 -15.57 -2.40
N VAL A 315 19.95 -16.19 -3.54
CA VAL A 315 20.88 -16.23 -4.68
C VAL A 315 20.32 -15.32 -5.77
N PRO A 316 21.02 -14.21 -6.11
CA PRO A 316 20.65 -13.37 -7.24
C PRO A 316 20.55 -14.17 -8.54
N ASP A 317 19.50 -13.95 -9.33
CA ASP A 317 19.23 -14.77 -10.51
C ASP A 317 20.28 -14.62 -11.61
N TYR A 318 20.92 -13.44 -11.69
CA TYR A 318 22.01 -13.18 -12.65
C TYR A 318 23.11 -14.23 -12.57
N VAL A 319 23.36 -14.82 -11.39
CA VAL A 319 24.38 -15.86 -11.19
C VAL A 319 24.18 -17.06 -12.11
N TYR A 320 22.93 -17.42 -12.43
CA TYR A 320 22.64 -18.60 -13.23
C TYR A 320 22.95 -18.44 -14.72
N TYR A 321 23.01 -17.19 -15.22
CA TYR A 321 23.27 -16.90 -16.63
C TYR A 321 24.41 -15.89 -16.85
N GLN A 322 25.17 -15.58 -15.80
CA GLN A 322 26.29 -14.65 -15.84
C GLN A 322 27.35 -15.10 -16.84
N GLN A 323 27.67 -16.40 -16.87
CA GLN A 323 28.68 -16.96 -17.79
C GLN A 323 28.29 -16.73 -19.25
N GLN A 324 27.02 -16.95 -19.59
CA GLN A 324 26.50 -16.71 -20.93
C GLN A 324 26.57 -15.23 -21.29
N CYS A 325 26.25 -14.32 -20.35
CA CYS A 325 26.41 -12.88 -20.56
C CYS A 325 27.88 -12.50 -20.85
N ASP A 326 28.81 -13.02 -20.06
CA ASP A 326 30.24 -12.76 -20.25
C ASP A 326 30.74 -13.26 -21.61
N GLU A 327 30.24 -14.42 -22.07
CA GLU A 327 30.56 -14.99 -23.37
C GLU A 327 29.93 -14.19 -24.53
N ILE A 328 28.69 -13.71 -24.38
CA ILE A 328 28.05 -12.79 -25.34
C ILE A 328 28.89 -11.52 -25.49
N ASP A 329 29.38 -10.97 -24.39
CA ASP A 329 30.27 -9.80 -24.38
C ASP A 329 31.60 -10.10 -25.07
N LEU A 330 32.18 -11.27 -24.83
CA LEU A 330 33.41 -11.71 -25.49
C LEU A 330 33.22 -11.85 -27.01
N LEU A 331 32.14 -12.49 -27.44
CA LEU A 331 31.80 -12.65 -28.85
C LEU A 331 31.52 -11.29 -29.50
N THR A 332 30.83 -10.38 -28.82
CA THR A 332 30.58 -9.02 -29.32
C THR A 332 31.88 -8.25 -29.51
N LYS A 333 32.80 -8.32 -28.54
CA LYS A 333 34.15 -7.73 -28.67
C LYS A 333 34.94 -8.36 -29.82
N ARG A 334 34.83 -9.69 -30.00
CA ARG A 334 35.53 -10.41 -31.08
C ARG A 334 34.98 -10.03 -32.45
N VAL A 335 33.66 -10.00 -32.62
CA VAL A 335 33.00 -9.54 -33.86
C VAL A 335 33.47 -8.13 -34.20
N ASN A 336 33.43 -7.19 -33.25
CA ASN A 336 33.89 -5.82 -33.49
C ASN A 336 35.37 -5.77 -33.93
N LYS A 337 36.26 -6.51 -33.25
CA LYS A 337 37.69 -6.58 -33.65
C LYS A 337 37.90 -7.16 -35.04
N LEU A 338 37.15 -8.21 -35.40
CA LEU A 338 37.24 -8.83 -36.72
C LEU A 338 36.65 -7.92 -37.80
N THR A 339 35.57 -7.20 -37.50
CA THR A 339 34.99 -6.18 -38.38
C THR A 339 35.99 -5.03 -38.61
N ASP A 340 36.66 -4.53 -37.58
CA ASP A 340 37.71 -3.51 -37.71
C ASP A 340 38.90 -3.98 -38.57
N GLN A 341 39.12 -5.30 -38.64
CA GLN A 341 40.16 -5.95 -39.43
C GLN A 341 39.74 -6.25 -40.88
N LEU A 342 38.43 -6.26 -41.19
CA LEU A 342 37.91 -6.38 -42.55
C LEU A 342 38.17 -5.09 -43.33
N ARG A 343 39.43 -4.92 -43.76
CA ARG A 343 39.87 -3.81 -44.60
C ARG A 343 40.23 -4.33 -45.98
N LEU A 344 39.69 -3.70 -47.01
CA LEU A 344 39.98 -4.07 -48.38
C LEU A 344 41.36 -3.52 -48.77
N LYS A 345 42.37 -4.39 -48.71
CA LYS A 345 43.72 -4.08 -49.18
C LYS A 345 44.00 -4.85 -50.45
N VAL A 346 44.21 -4.11 -51.54
CA VAL A 346 44.40 -4.67 -52.88
C VAL A 346 45.82 -4.37 -53.33
N PHE A 347 46.62 -5.40 -53.57
CA PHE A 347 47.95 -5.25 -54.16
C PHE A 347 47.87 -5.47 -55.68
N TYR A 348 48.48 -4.59 -56.47
CA TYR A 348 48.48 -4.67 -57.94
C TYR A 348 49.86 -4.31 -58.53
N PRO A 349 50.21 -4.79 -59.74
CA PRO A 349 51.51 -4.51 -60.36
C PRO A 349 51.65 -3.04 -60.77
N SER A 350 52.80 -2.43 -60.46
CA SER A 350 53.16 -1.06 -60.86
C SER A 350 54.31 -1.06 -61.86
N GLY A 351 54.24 -0.14 -62.84
CA GLY A 351 55.24 -0.02 -63.90
C GLY A 351 56.51 0.74 -63.52
N ASP A 352 56.60 1.35 -62.32
CA ASP A 352 57.85 1.93 -61.79
C ASP A 352 57.63 2.46 -60.35
N GLY A 353 58.45 2.07 -59.37
CA GLY A 353 58.39 2.56 -57.98
C GLY A 353 59.21 1.74 -56.99
N ALA A 354 59.25 2.10 -55.69
CA ALA A 354 59.96 1.37 -54.64
C ALA A 354 59.01 0.76 -53.58
N ILE A 355 59.38 -0.40 -53.02
CA ILE A 355 58.52 -1.31 -52.23
C ILE A 355 58.18 -0.79 -50.82
N SER A 356 59.10 -0.13 -50.12
CA SER A 356 58.99 0.12 -48.67
C SER A 356 57.90 1.12 -48.22
N PRO A 357 57.66 2.28 -48.89
CA PRO A 357 56.65 3.25 -48.44
C PRO A 357 55.20 2.78 -48.66
N ALA A 358 55.01 1.86 -49.60
CA ALA A 358 53.68 1.43 -50.07
C ALA A 358 53.03 0.43 -49.11
N ILE A 359 53.82 -0.49 -48.54
CA ILE A 359 53.37 -1.45 -47.53
C ILE A 359 53.04 -0.72 -46.22
N GLU A 360 53.85 0.26 -45.83
CA GLU A 360 53.63 1.04 -44.61
C GLU A 360 52.35 1.88 -44.70
N LYS A 361 52.07 2.50 -45.86
CA LYS A 361 50.83 3.24 -46.14
C LYS A 361 49.58 2.35 -46.11
N ALA A 362 49.69 1.10 -46.56
CA ALA A 362 48.62 0.11 -46.54
C ALA A 362 48.29 -0.37 -45.12
N MET A 363 49.27 -0.37 -44.22
CA MET A 363 49.13 -0.85 -42.84
C MET A 363 48.67 0.25 -41.87
N ARG A 364 48.51 1.50 -42.31
CA ARG A 364 48.00 2.58 -41.46
C ARG A 364 46.53 2.34 -41.04
N PRO A 365 46.16 2.61 -39.78
CA PRO A 365 44.80 2.41 -39.27
C PRO A 365 43.73 3.33 -39.88
N GLU A 366 44.12 4.33 -40.64
CA GLU A 366 43.25 5.41 -41.16
C GLU A 366 42.68 5.10 -42.55
N ASN A 367 43.06 3.94 -43.10
CA ASN A 367 43.00 3.64 -44.51
C ASN A 367 42.15 2.36 -44.72
N ASP A 368 40.85 2.53 -44.97
CA ASP A 368 39.89 1.42 -45.04
C ASP A 368 39.84 0.73 -46.42
N THR A 369 40.21 1.46 -47.48
CA THR A 369 40.42 0.90 -48.82
C THR A 369 41.72 1.48 -49.38
N VAL A 370 42.73 0.64 -49.56
CA VAL A 370 44.01 1.06 -50.14
C VAL A 370 44.44 0.11 -51.23
N MET A 371 44.75 0.69 -52.38
CA MET A 371 45.40 0.00 -53.47
C MET A 371 46.90 0.30 -53.42
N VAL A 372 47.71 -0.76 -53.38
CA VAL A 372 49.15 -0.67 -53.17
C VAL A 372 49.87 -1.18 -54.41
N PRO A 373 50.58 -0.31 -55.14
CA PRO A 373 51.40 -0.73 -56.27
C PRO A 373 52.65 -1.51 -55.81
N ILE A 374 52.94 -2.67 -56.40
CA ILE A 374 54.18 -3.44 -56.19
C ILE A 374 55.05 -3.39 -57.46
N PRO A 375 56.28 -2.81 -57.39
CA PRO A 375 57.18 -2.65 -58.54
C PRO A 375 57.89 -3.94 -59.00
N GLU A 376 58.38 -4.77 -58.07
CA GLU A 376 59.03 -6.06 -58.40
C GLU A 376 58.04 -7.23 -58.28
N TRP A 377 56.98 -7.21 -59.10
CA TRP A 377 55.91 -8.20 -59.06
C TRP A 377 56.41 -9.66 -59.26
N ALA A 378 57.44 -9.85 -60.09
CA ALA A 378 58.02 -11.16 -60.37
C ALA A 378 58.70 -11.81 -59.14
N ALA A 379 59.46 -11.04 -58.35
CA ALA A 379 60.13 -11.57 -57.14
C ALA A 379 59.14 -11.84 -55.99
N PHE A 380 58.02 -11.12 -55.96
CA PHE A 380 56.95 -11.31 -54.97
C PHE A 380 56.11 -12.57 -55.25
N THR A 381 55.87 -12.87 -56.53
CA THR A 381 55.12 -14.06 -56.96
C THR A 381 55.93 -15.35 -56.80
N ASP A 382 57.25 -15.32 -57.08
CA ASP A 382 58.16 -16.48 -56.92
C ASP A 382 58.30 -16.97 -55.47
N LYS A 383 58.05 -16.13 -54.46
CA LYS A 383 58.09 -16.50 -53.03
C LYS A 383 56.73 -16.93 -52.46
N GLY A 384 55.74 -17.24 -53.31
CA GLY A 384 54.45 -17.79 -52.90
C GLY A 384 53.27 -16.81 -52.97
N GLY A 385 53.42 -15.65 -53.62
CA GLY A 385 52.31 -14.75 -53.93
C GLY A 385 51.46 -15.30 -55.09
N SER A 386 50.42 -16.06 -54.79
CA SER A 386 49.58 -16.67 -55.84
C SER A 386 48.46 -15.72 -56.31
N LYS A 387 48.56 -15.27 -57.58
CA LYS A 387 47.63 -14.45 -58.41
C LYS A 387 47.99 -12.96 -58.53
N ALA A 388 47.67 -12.39 -59.70
CA ALA A 388 47.90 -11.00 -60.13
C ALA A 388 47.34 -9.91 -59.18
N ILE A 389 46.44 -10.31 -58.27
CA ILE A 389 45.90 -9.51 -57.18
C ILE A 389 45.93 -10.38 -55.93
N VAL A 390 46.63 -9.94 -54.88
CA VAL A 390 46.57 -10.57 -53.56
C VAL A 390 45.58 -9.78 -52.72
N THR A 391 44.50 -10.42 -52.30
CA THR A 391 43.56 -9.89 -51.30
C THR A 391 43.87 -10.52 -49.95
N LEU A 392 43.70 -9.78 -48.86
CA LEU A 392 43.66 -10.39 -47.53
C LEU A 392 42.53 -11.47 -47.48
N PRO A 393 42.61 -12.48 -46.59
CA PRO A 393 41.63 -13.57 -46.51
C PRO A 393 40.29 -13.10 -45.91
N ILE A 394 39.61 -12.21 -46.63
CA ILE A 394 38.34 -11.58 -46.25
C ILE A 394 37.26 -12.65 -46.06
N ASP A 395 37.20 -13.66 -46.93
CA ASP A 395 36.21 -14.74 -46.87
C ASP A 395 36.33 -15.59 -45.59
N GLU A 396 37.56 -15.82 -45.11
CA GLU A 396 37.80 -16.59 -43.88
C GLU A 396 37.41 -15.77 -42.65
N VAL A 397 37.78 -14.49 -42.62
CA VAL A 397 37.38 -13.56 -41.54
C VAL A 397 35.86 -13.39 -41.50
N GLN A 398 35.21 -13.26 -42.67
CA GLN A 398 33.75 -13.20 -42.78
C GLN A 398 33.08 -14.46 -42.24
N LYS A 399 33.58 -15.67 -42.59
CA LYS A 399 33.06 -16.93 -42.06
C LYS A 399 33.16 -17.00 -40.54
N VAL A 400 34.27 -16.53 -39.96
CA VAL A 400 34.44 -16.46 -38.50
C VAL A 400 33.45 -15.48 -37.87
N ILE A 401 33.23 -14.30 -38.46
CA ILE A 401 32.24 -13.33 -37.98
C ILE A 401 30.83 -13.94 -38.00
N ILE A 402 30.44 -14.59 -39.09
CA ILE A 402 29.12 -15.26 -39.20
C ILE A 402 28.97 -16.32 -38.11
N ALA A 403 29.99 -17.17 -37.91
CA ALA A 403 29.98 -18.19 -36.87
C ALA A 403 29.87 -17.57 -35.46
N CYS A 404 30.59 -16.48 -35.18
CA CYS A 404 30.48 -15.75 -33.91
C CYS A 404 29.09 -15.15 -33.69
N ILE A 405 28.46 -14.58 -34.74
CA ILE A 405 27.10 -14.03 -34.66
C ILE A 405 26.08 -15.15 -34.40
N GLN A 406 26.23 -16.30 -35.05
CA GLN A 406 25.37 -17.47 -34.84
C GLN A 406 25.52 -18.02 -33.41
N ALA A 407 26.75 -18.20 -32.91
CA ALA A 407 26.99 -18.62 -31.54
C ALA A 407 26.41 -17.63 -30.52
N ARG A 408 26.57 -16.31 -30.76
CA ARG A 408 25.98 -15.28 -29.90
C ARG A 408 24.45 -15.35 -29.88
N LYS A 409 23.82 -15.61 -31.03
CA LYS A 409 22.36 -15.80 -31.11
C LYS A 409 21.91 -16.98 -30.26
N GLN A 410 22.62 -18.11 -30.33
CA GLN A 410 22.33 -19.28 -29.49
C GLN A 410 22.44 -18.94 -28.00
N LEU A 411 23.50 -18.26 -27.58
CA LEU A 411 23.67 -17.86 -26.17
C LEU A 411 22.55 -16.93 -25.68
N ILE A 412 22.07 -16.01 -26.53
CA ILE A 412 20.92 -15.14 -26.19
C ILE A 412 19.67 -16.00 -25.98
N GLU A 413 19.41 -16.97 -26.87
CA GLU A 413 18.30 -17.91 -26.72
C GLU A 413 18.44 -18.75 -25.44
N ASP A 414 19.65 -19.22 -25.11
CA ASP A 414 19.93 -19.97 -23.89
C ASP A 414 19.64 -19.12 -22.64
N VAL A 415 20.06 -17.85 -22.63
CA VAL A 415 19.75 -16.91 -21.54
C VAL A 415 18.25 -16.75 -21.38
N TYR A 416 17.49 -16.56 -22.47
CA TYR A 416 16.03 -16.44 -22.39
C TYR A 416 15.35 -17.73 -21.89
N GLN A 417 15.92 -18.90 -22.16
CA GLN A 417 15.41 -20.17 -21.62
C GLN A 417 15.74 -20.35 -20.13
N ILE A 418 16.91 -19.88 -19.69
CA ILE A 418 17.31 -19.90 -18.27
C ILE A 418 16.41 -18.95 -17.46
N THR A 419 16.24 -17.71 -17.93
CA THR A 419 15.46 -16.69 -17.21
C THR A 419 13.94 -16.91 -17.30
N GLY A 420 13.47 -17.73 -18.24
CA GLY A 420 12.04 -17.94 -18.49
C GLY A 420 11.40 -16.83 -19.34
N ILE A 421 12.18 -15.85 -19.83
CA ILE A 421 11.68 -14.81 -20.73
C ILE A 421 11.18 -15.40 -22.05
N SER A 422 11.75 -16.53 -22.49
CA SER A 422 11.24 -17.28 -23.65
C SER A 422 9.75 -17.58 -23.52
N ASP A 423 9.25 -17.76 -22.29
CA ASP A 423 7.87 -18.13 -22.06
C ASP A 423 6.93 -16.89 -22.08
N ILE A 424 7.44 -15.69 -21.75
CA ILE A 424 6.75 -14.40 -21.96
C ILE A 424 6.62 -14.10 -23.45
N VAL A 425 7.74 -14.16 -24.18
CA VAL A 425 7.80 -13.78 -25.60
C VAL A 425 7.02 -14.78 -26.47
N ARG A 426 6.86 -16.03 -26.03
CA ARG A 426 5.98 -17.03 -26.68
C ARG A 426 4.50 -16.88 -26.34
N GLY A 427 4.14 -16.01 -25.39
CA GLY A 427 2.78 -15.54 -25.16
C GLY A 427 2.28 -14.56 -26.23
N ASP A 428 3.18 -14.04 -27.06
CA ASP A 428 2.86 -13.19 -28.20
C ASP A 428 2.16 -14.02 -29.29
N THR A 429 0.86 -13.78 -29.47
CA THR A 429 -0.03 -14.65 -30.25
C THR A 429 0.28 -14.60 -31.75
N GLN A 430 0.17 -15.74 -32.43
CA GLN A 430 -0.04 -15.74 -33.88
C GLN A 430 -1.54 -15.75 -34.14
N ALA A 431 -2.02 -14.82 -34.97
CA ALA A 431 -3.45 -14.67 -35.33
C ALA A 431 -4.07 -15.92 -35.99
N SER A 432 -3.27 -16.92 -36.33
CA SER A 432 -3.68 -18.20 -36.91
C SER A 432 -3.96 -19.32 -35.90
N GLU A 433 -3.70 -19.13 -34.60
CA GLU A 433 -3.93 -20.15 -33.57
C GLU A 433 -5.36 -20.14 -33.02
N THR A 434 -5.86 -21.32 -32.64
CA THR A 434 -7.20 -21.46 -32.05
C THR A 434 -7.23 -20.94 -30.61
N ALA A 435 -8.34 -20.33 -30.18
CA ALA A 435 -8.51 -19.77 -28.84
C ALA A 435 -8.21 -20.76 -27.69
N THR A 436 -8.46 -22.06 -27.90
CA THR A 436 -8.10 -23.11 -26.93
C THR A 436 -6.59 -23.35 -26.86
N ALA A 437 -5.89 -23.33 -28.00
CA ALA A 437 -4.43 -23.44 -28.02
C ALA A 437 -3.76 -22.21 -27.40
N GLN A 438 -4.32 -21.02 -27.61
CA GLN A 438 -3.87 -19.78 -26.97
C GLN A 438 -4.05 -19.83 -25.44
N ARG A 439 -5.22 -20.28 -24.94
CA ARG A 439 -5.45 -20.49 -23.49
C ARG A 439 -4.50 -21.51 -22.86
N ILE A 440 -4.17 -22.58 -23.56
CA ILE A 440 -3.23 -23.60 -23.04
C ILE A 440 -1.81 -23.03 -23.02
N LYS A 441 -1.39 -22.27 -24.04
CA LYS A 441 -0.06 -21.66 -24.05
C LYS A 441 0.13 -20.61 -22.95
N SER A 442 -0.88 -19.77 -22.70
CA SER A 442 -0.82 -18.78 -21.61
C SER A 442 -0.77 -19.43 -20.22
N GLN A 443 -1.41 -20.59 -20.05
CA GLN A 443 -1.40 -21.33 -18.78
C GLN A 443 -0.07 -22.03 -18.45
N TRP A 444 0.68 -22.52 -19.45
CA TRP A 444 1.91 -23.29 -19.23
C TRP A 444 3.20 -22.46 -19.38
N GLY A 445 3.17 -21.36 -20.13
CA GLY A 445 4.29 -20.43 -20.31
C GLY A 445 4.53 -19.45 -19.14
N SER A 446 3.67 -19.41 -18.12
CA SER A 446 3.77 -18.40 -17.06
C SER A 446 4.32 -18.93 -15.73
N ILE A 447 4.62 -20.23 -15.59
CA ILE A 447 4.83 -20.86 -14.28
C ILE A 447 6.02 -20.25 -13.51
N ARG A 448 7.18 -20.04 -14.16
CA ARG A 448 8.38 -19.51 -13.47
C ARG A 448 8.26 -18.04 -13.07
N ILE A 449 7.46 -17.27 -13.80
CA ILE A 449 7.21 -15.85 -13.50
C ILE A 449 6.10 -15.74 -12.47
N ARG A 450 5.13 -16.64 -12.50
CA ARG A 450 4.05 -16.73 -11.53
C ARG A 450 4.56 -16.92 -10.11
N ASP A 451 5.66 -17.65 -9.90
CA ASP A 451 6.27 -17.77 -8.58
C ASP A 451 6.78 -16.41 -8.06
N ARG A 452 7.40 -15.59 -8.94
CA ARG A 452 7.87 -14.24 -8.60
C ARG A 452 6.70 -13.27 -8.36
N GLN A 453 5.70 -13.31 -9.23
CA GLN A 453 4.46 -12.55 -9.09
C GLN A 453 3.77 -12.89 -7.77
N SER A 454 3.68 -14.19 -7.45
CA SER A 454 3.05 -14.67 -6.21
C SER A 454 3.83 -14.22 -4.98
N GLU A 455 5.16 -14.19 -5.04
CA GLU A 455 5.98 -13.73 -3.92
C GLU A 455 5.84 -12.22 -3.69
N LEU A 456 5.82 -11.38 -4.74
CA LEU A 456 5.57 -9.94 -4.59
C LEU A 456 4.11 -9.63 -4.20
N ALA A 457 3.12 -10.36 -4.72
CA ALA A 457 1.73 -10.24 -4.30
C ALA A 457 1.56 -10.63 -2.83
N ARG A 458 2.23 -11.71 -2.40
CA ARG A 458 2.29 -12.12 -0.99
C ARG A 458 2.95 -11.03 -0.13
N PHE A 459 4.05 -10.44 -0.60
CA PHE A 459 4.74 -9.37 0.10
C PHE A 459 3.87 -8.11 0.24
N ALA A 460 3.25 -7.63 -0.85
CA ALA A 460 2.33 -6.49 -0.83
C ALA A 460 1.13 -6.71 0.11
N ARG A 461 0.58 -7.93 0.11
CA ARG A 461 -0.46 -8.33 1.05
C ARG A 461 0.01 -8.26 2.51
N ASP A 462 1.22 -8.75 2.79
CA ASP A 462 1.76 -8.72 4.14
C ASP A 462 2.05 -7.27 4.61
N ILE A 463 2.43 -6.35 3.71
CA ILE A 463 2.52 -4.91 4.00
C ILE A 463 1.16 -4.36 4.40
N ILE A 464 0.13 -4.57 3.58
CA ILE A 464 -1.22 -4.04 3.82
C ILE A 464 -1.84 -4.64 5.08
N ARG A 465 -1.54 -5.90 5.40
CA ARG A 465 -1.95 -6.53 6.67
C ARG A 465 -1.31 -5.84 7.88
N LEU A 466 0.00 -5.58 7.81
CA LEU A 466 0.72 -4.94 8.89
C LEU A 466 0.28 -3.47 9.05
N ALA A 467 0.05 -2.76 7.96
CA ALA A 467 -0.54 -1.42 8.00
C ALA A 467 -1.95 -1.45 8.61
N GLY A 468 -2.77 -2.44 8.25
CA GLY A 468 -4.12 -2.58 8.79
C GLY A 468 -4.14 -2.89 10.28
N GLU A 469 -3.18 -3.69 10.75
CA GLU A 469 -2.95 -3.93 12.17
C GLU A 469 -2.62 -2.62 12.90
N ILE A 470 -1.63 -1.86 12.42
CA ILE A 470 -1.25 -0.56 13.00
C ILE A 470 -2.44 0.41 13.04
N ILE A 471 -3.21 0.51 11.96
CA ILE A 471 -4.41 1.37 11.89
C ILE A 471 -5.43 0.95 12.95
N CYS A 472 -5.70 -0.35 13.08
CA CYS A 472 -6.73 -0.83 13.99
C CYS A 472 -6.31 -0.74 15.48
N ASP A 473 -5.01 -0.73 15.78
CA ASP A 473 -4.48 -0.66 17.14
C ASP A 473 -4.20 0.77 17.62
N GLN A 474 -3.65 1.63 16.75
CA GLN A 474 -3.17 2.95 17.13
C GLN A 474 -4.15 4.10 16.84
N PHE A 475 -4.89 4.06 15.72
CA PHE A 475 -5.62 5.25 15.25
C PHE A 475 -6.79 5.64 16.19
N GLN A 476 -7.02 6.95 16.30
CA GLN A 476 -8.17 7.49 17.00
C GLN A 476 -9.47 7.31 16.22
N PRO A 477 -10.62 7.14 16.91
CA PRO A 477 -11.94 7.04 16.28
C PRO A 477 -12.25 8.19 15.32
N GLU A 478 -11.85 9.41 15.68
CA GLU A 478 -12.05 10.63 14.90
C GLU A 478 -11.29 10.57 13.58
N THR A 479 -10.01 10.19 13.61
CA THR A 479 -9.16 10.00 12.42
C THR A 479 -9.75 8.93 11.51
N LEU A 480 -10.15 7.78 12.06
CA LEU A 480 -10.74 6.69 11.28
C LEU A 480 -12.00 7.14 10.51
N MET A 481 -12.86 7.94 11.13
CA MET A 481 -14.06 8.49 10.50
C MET A 481 -13.75 9.58 9.47
N LEU A 482 -12.77 10.46 9.77
CA LEU A 482 -12.36 11.54 8.88
C LEU A 482 -11.79 10.99 7.57
N VAL A 483 -10.80 10.08 7.67
CA VAL A 483 -10.11 9.48 6.52
C VAL A 483 -11.05 8.61 5.70
N SER A 484 -11.89 7.80 6.34
CA SER A 484 -12.83 6.93 5.63
C SER A 484 -14.01 7.68 5.00
N GLY A 485 -14.29 8.91 5.45
CA GLY A 485 -15.50 9.65 5.12
C GLY A 485 -16.80 8.99 5.64
N ILE A 486 -16.71 8.00 6.54
CA ILE A 486 -17.86 7.33 7.14
C ILE A 486 -18.18 8.04 8.46
N LYS A 487 -19.40 8.58 8.57
CA LYS A 487 -19.90 9.17 9.82
C LYS A 487 -20.68 8.13 10.59
N LEU A 488 -20.18 7.78 11.78
CA LEU A 488 -20.87 6.87 12.70
C LEU A 488 -21.26 7.64 13.98
N PRO A 489 -22.46 7.40 14.53
CA PRO A 489 -22.86 8.01 15.78
C PRO A 489 -22.05 7.44 16.94
N THR A 490 -21.81 8.26 17.97
CA THR A 490 -21.25 7.80 19.24
C THR A 490 -22.31 7.12 20.10
N MET A 491 -21.88 6.33 21.09
CA MET A 491 -22.78 5.77 22.11
C MET A 491 -23.55 6.85 22.86
N ALA A 492 -22.91 7.98 23.17
CA ALA A 492 -23.54 9.10 23.85
C ALA A 492 -24.65 9.75 23.00
N GLU A 493 -24.40 9.96 21.71
CA GLU A 493 -25.40 10.50 20.77
C GLU A 493 -26.60 9.56 20.63
N LYS A 494 -26.36 8.26 20.47
CA LYS A 494 -27.46 7.28 20.43
C LYS A 494 -28.27 7.26 21.72
N GLN A 495 -27.63 7.34 22.89
CA GLN A 495 -28.34 7.37 24.18
C GLN A 495 -29.18 8.65 24.32
N GLN A 496 -28.66 9.81 23.92
CA GLN A 496 -29.42 11.07 23.93
C GLN A 496 -30.65 11.00 23.03
N VAL A 497 -30.48 10.47 21.82
CA VAL A 497 -31.55 10.29 20.84
C VAL A 497 -32.60 9.29 21.35
N GLN A 498 -32.16 8.21 21.98
CA GLN A 498 -33.06 7.22 22.58
C GLN A 498 -33.85 7.79 23.77
N LEU A 499 -33.21 8.62 24.60
CA LEU A 499 -33.88 9.33 25.71
C LEU A 499 -34.89 10.36 25.20
N GLN A 500 -34.52 11.12 24.16
CA GLN A 500 -35.42 12.08 23.51
C GLN A 500 -36.62 11.38 22.88
N MET A 501 -36.41 10.22 22.27
CA MET A 501 -37.48 9.39 21.71
C MET A 501 -38.41 8.82 22.80
N GLN A 502 -37.85 8.39 23.93
CA GLN A 502 -38.64 7.90 25.06
C GLN A 502 -39.50 9.02 25.68
N GLN A 503 -38.96 10.25 25.78
CA GLN A 503 -39.74 11.42 26.20
C GLN A 503 -40.87 11.75 25.21
N MET A 504 -40.58 11.70 23.90
CA MET A 504 -41.58 11.97 22.87
C MET A 504 -42.69 10.91 22.84
N GLN A 505 -42.36 9.62 23.01
CA GLN A 505 -43.35 8.56 23.15
C GLN A 505 -44.21 8.71 24.40
N MET A 506 -43.62 9.11 25.53
CA MET A 506 -44.37 9.34 26.76
C MET A 506 -45.32 10.54 26.63
N ALA A 507 -44.88 11.62 25.97
CA ALA A 507 -45.72 12.77 25.66
C ALA A 507 -46.86 12.40 24.70
N ALA A 508 -46.58 11.59 23.67
CA ALA A 508 -47.59 11.10 22.73
C ALA A 508 -48.61 10.16 23.39
N GLN A 509 -48.17 9.26 24.29
CA GLN A 509 -49.07 8.40 25.07
C GLN A 509 -49.94 9.20 26.04
N GLN A 510 -49.39 10.23 26.70
CA GLN A 510 -50.19 11.12 27.55
C GLN A 510 -51.20 11.93 26.73
N ALA A 511 -50.82 12.41 25.55
CA ALA A 511 -51.73 13.10 24.64
C ALA A 511 -52.84 12.17 24.13
N ALA A 512 -52.52 10.92 23.79
CA ALA A 512 -53.49 9.90 23.36
C ALA A 512 -54.46 9.53 24.49
N ALA A 513 -53.98 9.31 25.72
CA ALA A 513 -54.83 9.02 26.87
C ALA A 513 -55.76 10.20 27.22
N ARG A 514 -55.29 11.44 27.04
CA ARG A 514 -56.09 12.65 27.26
C ARG A 514 -57.14 12.85 26.16
N ALA A 515 -56.85 12.45 24.93
CA ALA A 515 -57.79 12.47 23.81
C ALA A 515 -58.89 11.40 23.98
N GLU A 516 -58.54 10.19 24.45
CA GLU A 516 -59.52 9.14 24.78
C GLU A 516 -60.49 9.56 25.89
N GLN A 517 -60.02 10.26 26.93
CA GLN A 517 -60.89 10.78 27.99
C GLN A 517 -61.84 11.90 27.53
N MET A 518 -61.47 12.68 26.50
CA MET A 518 -62.30 13.77 25.96
C MET A 518 -63.16 13.36 24.75
N GLY A 519 -63.13 12.09 24.34
CA GLY A 519 -63.93 11.59 23.21
C GLY A 519 -63.51 12.14 21.85
N GLN A 520 -62.27 12.61 21.71
CA GLN A 520 -61.70 13.08 20.44
C GLN A 520 -60.82 11.98 19.80
N PRO A 521 -60.74 11.91 18.46
CA PRO A 521 -59.89 10.94 17.78
C PRO A 521 -58.43 11.15 18.19
N ALA A 522 -57.77 10.05 18.56
CA ALA A 522 -56.38 10.08 19.01
C ALA A 522 -55.47 10.67 17.92
N PRO A 523 -54.54 11.59 18.26
CA PRO A 523 -53.57 12.07 17.29
C PRO A 523 -52.72 10.89 16.77
N PRO A 524 -52.37 10.87 15.47
CA PRO A 524 -51.60 9.79 14.89
C PRO A 524 -50.25 9.65 15.62
N PRO A 525 -49.74 8.41 15.78
CA PRO A 525 -48.46 8.21 16.43
C PRO A 525 -47.38 9.00 15.69
N PRO A 526 -46.49 9.72 16.41
CA PRO A 526 -45.40 10.43 15.77
C PRO A 526 -44.54 9.41 15.01
N GLN A 527 -44.54 9.53 13.67
CA GLN A 527 -43.67 8.73 12.82
C GLN A 527 -42.25 9.25 13.00
N MET A 528 -41.30 8.35 13.26
CA MET A 528 -39.89 8.73 13.36
C MET A 528 -39.45 9.37 12.05
N PRO A 529 -38.70 10.49 12.10
CA PRO A 529 -38.01 10.98 10.91
C PRO A 529 -37.14 9.85 10.34
N PRO A 530 -37.23 9.53 9.04
CA PRO A 530 -36.52 8.39 8.44
C PRO A 530 -35.00 8.42 8.70
N GLN A 531 -34.42 9.60 8.81
CA GLN A 531 -32.99 9.80 9.14
C GLN A 531 -32.61 9.35 10.55
N LEU A 532 -33.50 9.57 11.54
CA LEU A 532 -33.26 9.13 12.92
C LEU A 532 -33.33 7.61 13.03
N GLU A 533 -34.27 7.00 12.31
CA GLU A 533 -34.43 5.54 12.27
C GLU A 533 -33.21 4.86 11.62
N GLN A 534 -32.67 5.44 10.55
CA GLN A 534 -31.43 4.97 9.93
C GLN A 534 -30.22 5.11 10.87
N MET A 535 -30.09 6.22 11.60
CA MET A 535 -28.98 6.43 12.54
C MET A 535 -29.01 5.44 13.72
N MET A 536 -30.20 5.06 14.19
CA MET A 536 -30.37 4.05 15.24
C MET A 536 -30.01 2.63 14.77
N GLN A 537 -30.16 2.33 13.48
CA GLN A 537 -29.81 1.03 12.89
C GLN A 537 -28.31 0.89 12.56
N GLN A 538 -27.60 2.00 12.34
CA GLN A 538 -26.15 1.97 12.11
C GLN A 538 -25.41 1.59 13.41
N PRO A 539 -24.30 0.85 13.35
CA PRO A 539 -23.45 0.58 14.53
C PRO A 539 -22.79 1.88 15.03
N THR A 540 -22.41 1.95 16.32
CA THR A 540 -21.65 3.11 16.82
C THR A 540 -20.17 3.01 16.47
N ILE A 541 -19.47 4.14 16.47
CA ILE A 541 -18.00 4.14 16.34
C ILE A 541 -17.34 3.39 17.50
N ASP A 542 -17.87 3.51 18.72
CA ASP A 542 -17.35 2.83 19.91
C ASP A 542 -17.41 1.30 19.77
N GLU A 543 -18.52 0.76 19.25
CA GLU A 543 -18.68 -0.67 18.98
C GLU A 543 -17.70 -1.15 17.92
N VAL A 544 -17.48 -0.33 16.88
CA VAL A 544 -16.53 -0.63 15.81
C VAL A 544 -15.10 -0.63 16.35
N VAL A 545 -14.68 0.41 17.06
CA VAL A 545 -13.31 0.53 17.62
C VAL A 545 -13.05 -0.56 18.65
N GLN A 546 -14.03 -0.90 19.49
CA GLN A 546 -13.92 -2.02 20.42
C GLN A 546 -13.70 -3.36 19.69
N LEU A 547 -14.37 -3.57 18.56
CA LEU A 547 -14.14 -4.74 17.70
C LEU A 547 -12.75 -4.70 17.07
N LEU A 548 -12.31 -3.54 16.59
CA LEU A 548 -11.00 -3.36 15.97
C LEU A 548 -9.86 -3.65 16.94
N ARG A 549 -9.91 -3.13 18.18
CA ARG A 549 -8.85 -3.28 19.19
C ARG A 549 -8.81 -4.65 19.88
N ASN A 550 -9.74 -5.56 19.57
CA ASN A 550 -9.76 -6.88 20.17
C ASN A 550 -9.24 -7.94 19.19
N ASP A 551 -7.95 -8.26 19.30
CA ASP A 551 -7.27 -9.24 18.42
C ASP A 551 -7.93 -10.63 18.39
N SER A 552 -8.52 -11.08 19.50
CA SER A 552 -9.20 -12.38 19.55
C SER A 552 -10.51 -12.39 18.77
N ILE A 553 -11.13 -11.21 18.60
CA ILE A 553 -12.41 -11.01 17.89
C ILE A 553 -12.19 -10.37 16.50
N ARG A 554 -10.96 -9.91 16.18
CA ARG A 554 -10.53 -9.36 14.88
C ARG A 554 -10.59 -10.46 13.80
N GLY A 555 -11.82 -10.79 13.41
CA GLY A 555 -12.18 -11.80 12.43
C GLY A 555 -12.10 -11.28 11.00
N PHE A 556 -11.24 -10.31 10.70
CA PHE A 556 -11.06 -9.81 9.34
C PHE A 556 -9.99 -10.64 8.62
N GLN A 557 -10.18 -10.78 7.32
CA GLN A 557 -9.19 -11.23 6.37
C GLN A 557 -8.86 -10.02 5.50
N ILE A 558 -7.71 -9.41 5.77
CA ILE A 558 -7.12 -8.42 4.89
C ILE A 558 -6.37 -9.19 3.79
N ASP A 559 -6.75 -8.93 2.55
CA ASP A 559 -6.11 -9.41 1.34
C ASP A 559 -5.85 -8.23 0.39
N ILE A 560 -5.24 -8.51 -0.75
CA ILE A 560 -5.15 -7.60 -1.88
C ILE A 560 -5.97 -8.18 -3.02
N GLU A 561 -6.44 -7.32 -3.91
CA GLU A 561 -7.08 -7.78 -5.13
C GLU A 561 -6.08 -8.62 -5.95
N THR A 562 -6.33 -9.93 -6.01
CA THR A 562 -5.32 -10.95 -6.40
C THR A 562 -4.81 -10.84 -7.83
N ASP A 563 -5.50 -10.05 -8.68
CA ASP A 563 -5.15 -9.80 -10.08
C ASP A 563 -4.77 -8.32 -10.34
N SER A 564 -4.73 -7.45 -9.31
CA SER A 564 -4.49 -6.02 -9.52
C SER A 564 -3.03 -5.69 -9.81
N THR A 565 -2.08 -6.49 -9.33
CA THR A 565 -0.65 -6.14 -9.42
C THR A 565 0.04 -6.61 -10.71
N ILE A 566 -0.68 -7.31 -11.59
CA ILE A 566 -0.15 -7.89 -12.84
C ILE A 566 -0.92 -7.26 -14.02
N GLU A 567 -0.34 -7.29 -15.21
CA GLU A 567 -1.06 -6.88 -16.43
C GLU A 567 -2.31 -7.74 -16.65
N PRO A 568 -3.52 -7.15 -16.72
CA PRO A 568 -4.75 -7.92 -16.86
C PRO A 568 -4.91 -8.42 -18.29
N ASP A 569 -5.37 -9.67 -18.41
CA ASP A 569 -6.01 -10.14 -19.63
C ASP A 569 -7.41 -9.48 -19.72
N GLU A 570 -7.44 -8.30 -20.36
CA GLU A 570 -8.67 -7.50 -20.52
C GLU A 570 -9.80 -8.30 -21.17
N ASP A 571 -9.47 -9.23 -22.08
CA ASP A 571 -10.44 -10.06 -22.77
C ASP A 571 -11.02 -11.11 -21.84
N ALA A 572 -10.18 -11.73 -20.99
CA ALA A 572 -10.66 -12.63 -19.95
C ALA A 572 -11.52 -11.92 -18.89
N GLU A 573 -11.24 -10.66 -18.56
CA GLU A 573 -12.05 -9.89 -17.62
C GLU A 573 -13.39 -9.44 -18.23
N LYS A 574 -13.39 -8.98 -19.49
CA LYS A 574 -14.61 -8.68 -20.26
C LYS A 574 -15.48 -9.93 -20.40
N GLN A 575 -14.87 -11.08 -20.70
CA GLN A 575 -15.58 -12.34 -20.82
C GLN A 575 -16.20 -12.78 -19.49
N ARG A 576 -15.45 -12.74 -18.38
CA ARG A 576 -15.97 -13.06 -17.04
C ARG A 576 -17.13 -12.14 -16.64
N ARG A 577 -17.05 -10.84 -16.95
CA ARG A 577 -18.13 -9.88 -16.70
C ARG A 577 -19.37 -10.17 -17.57
N MET A 578 -19.20 -10.46 -18.85
CA MET A 578 -20.32 -10.83 -19.72
C MET A 578 -21.00 -12.14 -19.27
N GLU A 579 -20.22 -13.16 -18.90
CA GLU A 579 -20.74 -14.43 -18.39
C GLU A 579 -21.53 -14.24 -17.10
N PHE A 580 -21.05 -13.40 -16.18
CA PHE A 580 -21.76 -13.05 -14.96
C PHE A 580 -23.10 -12.34 -15.23
N VAL A 581 -23.11 -11.33 -16.09
CA VAL A 581 -24.34 -10.59 -16.46
C VAL A 581 -25.35 -11.52 -17.15
N GLN A 582 -24.89 -12.40 -18.03
CA GLN A 582 -25.76 -13.40 -18.69
C GLN A 582 -26.33 -14.40 -17.67
N MET A 583 -25.52 -14.86 -16.72
CA MET A 583 -25.95 -15.78 -15.66
C MET A 583 -27.01 -15.14 -14.77
N ILE A 584 -26.78 -13.92 -14.26
CA ILE A 584 -27.76 -13.19 -13.44
C ILE A 584 -29.02 -12.87 -14.25
N GLY A 585 -28.86 -12.43 -15.50
CA GLY A 585 -29.99 -12.11 -16.37
C GLY A 585 -30.89 -13.31 -16.62
N GLY A 586 -30.30 -14.48 -16.90
CA GLY A 586 -31.04 -15.74 -17.05
C GLY A 586 -31.71 -16.20 -15.75
N PHE A 587 -31.01 -16.07 -14.62
CA PHE A 587 -31.55 -16.41 -13.31
C PHE A 587 -32.75 -15.53 -12.94
N LEU A 588 -32.66 -14.20 -13.09
CA LEU A 588 -33.75 -13.27 -12.75
C LEU A 588 -35.00 -13.50 -13.60
N GLN A 589 -34.85 -13.81 -14.89
CA GLN A 589 -35.98 -14.13 -15.75
C GLN A 589 -36.73 -15.38 -15.28
N GLN A 590 -36.00 -16.44 -14.92
CA GLN A 590 -36.60 -17.69 -14.41
C GLN A 590 -37.17 -17.51 -13.00
N ALA A 591 -36.44 -16.83 -12.13
CA ALA A 591 -36.85 -16.55 -10.76
C ALA A 591 -38.12 -15.68 -10.70
N GLY A 592 -38.24 -14.68 -11.57
CA GLY A 592 -39.45 -13.84 -11.65
C GLY A 592 -40.71 -14.66 -12.01
N ALA A 593 -40.61 -15.59 -12.96
CA ALA A 593 -41.72 -16.47 -13.33
C ALA A 593 -42.07 -17.47 -12.20
N MET A 594 -41.07 -18.02 -11.53
CA MET A 594 -41.29 -18.95 -10.41
C MET A 594 -41.82 -18.25 -9.16
N ALA A 595 -41.40 -17.01 -8.88
CA ALA A 595 -41.89 -16.21 -7.76
C ALA A 595 -43.40 -15.92 -7.87
N GLN A 596 -43.90 -15.70 -9.10
CA GLN A 596 -45.34 -15.54 -9.35
C GLN A 596 -46.14 -16.83 -9.13
N GLN A 597 -45.54 -17.98 -9.42
CA GLN A 597 -46.20 -19.29 -9.31
C GLN A 597 -46.13 -19.89 -7.91
N ASN A 598 -44.99 -19.70 -7.22
CA ASN A 598 -44.76 -20.25 -5.88
C ASN A 598 -43.97 -19.27 -4.99
N PRO A 599 -44.67 -18.35 -4.30
CA PRO A 599 -44.11 -17.38 -3.37
C PRO A 599 -43.20 -17.98 -2.28
N MET A 600 -43.40 -19.25 -1.90
CA MET A 600 -42.64 -19.93 -0.85
C MET A 600 -41.17 -20.21 -1.23
N LEU A 601 -40.84 -20.24 -2.53
CA LEU A 601 -39.48 -20.49 -3.01
C LEU A 601 -38.62 -19.23 -3.07
N VAL A 602 -39.21 -18.04 -2.89
CA VAL A 602 -38.52 -16.75 -3.00
C VAL A 602 -37.28 -16.65 -2.09
N PRO A 603 -37.33 -17.02 -0.80
CA PRO A 603 -36.15 -16.97 0.06
C PRO A 603 -34.99 -17.85 -0.42
N VAL A 604 -35.27 -19.04 -0.96
CA VAL A 604 -34.25 -19.96 -1.47
C VAL A 604 -33.62 -19.43 -2.75
N MET A 605 -34.42 -18.79 -3.62
CA MET A 605 -33.92 -18.16 -4.84
C MET A 605 -33.01 -16.96 -4.52
N VAL A 606 -33.37 -16.15 -3.53
CA VAL A 606 -32.52 -15.04 -3.06
C VAL A 606 -31.20 -15.55 -2.49
N GLU A 607 -31.21 -16.58 -1.65
CA GLU A 607 -29.97 -17.14 -1.10
C GLU A 607 -29.09 -17.79 -2.18
N THR A 608 -29.69 -18.40 -3.21
CA THR A 608 -28.96 -18.95 -4.36
C THR A 608 -28.30 -17.85 -5.20
N LEU A 609 -29.01 -16.74 -5.41
CA LEU A 609 -28.48 -15.57 -6.11
C LEU A 609 -27.37 -14.90 -5.32
N LEU A 610 -27.52 -14.77 -4.00
CA LEU A 610 -26.47 -14.27 -3.10
C LEU A 610 -25.27 -15.21 -3.08
N PHE A 611 -25.47 -16.54 -3.07
CA PHE A 611 -24.38 -17.51 -3.20
C PHE A 611 -23.62 -17.36 -4.51
N ALA A 612 -24.33 -17.22 -5.64
CA ALA A 612 -23.73 -16.98 -6.94
C ALA A 612 -22.98 -15.64 -6.98
N ALA A 613 -23.60 -14.55 -6.51
CA ALA A 613 -22.99 -13.22 -6.46
C ALA A 613 -21.74 -13.17 -5.56
N ARG A 614 -21.78 -13.81 -4.38
CA ARG A 614 -20.64 -13.96 -3.45
C ARG A 614 -19.44 -14.70 -4.07
N GLY A 615 -19.67 -15.46 -5.15
CA GLY A 615 -18.62 -16.15 -5.90
C GLY A 615 -17.90 -15.26 -6.92
N PHE A 616 -18.44 -14.08 -7.23
CA PHE A 616 -17.82 -13.09 -8.11
C PHE A 616 -17.32 -11.89 -7.30
N ARG A 617 -16.13 -11.38 -7.62
CA ARG A 617 -15.45 -10.33 -6.84
C ARG A 617 -16.18 -8.98 -6.78
N ALA A 618 -17.18 -8.75 -7.64
CA ALA A 618 -17.99 -7.51 -7.65
C ALA A 618 -18.95 -7.38 -6.45
N GLY A 619 -18.65 -8.06 -5.34
CA GLY A 619 -19.60 -8.54 -4.35
C GLY A 619 -20.35 -7.47 -3.57
N ARG A 620 -19.77 -6.33 -3.20
CA ARG A 620 -20.38 -5.53 -2.10
C ARG A 620 -21.56 -4.65 -2.51
N GLN A 621 -21.43 -3.87 -3.58
CA GLN A 621 -22.54 -3.03 -4.07
C GLN A 621 -23.68 -3.87 -4.64
N LEU A 622 -23.33 -4.98 -5.30
CA LEU A 622 -24.32 -5.91 -5.82
C LEU A 622 -24.97 -6.72 -4.71
N GLU A 623 -24.26 -7.15 -3.66
CA GLU A 623 -24.85 -7.83 -2.51
C GLU A 623 -25.92 -6.96 -1.83
N SER A 624 -25.63 -5.68 -1.55
CA SER A 624 -26.62 -4.80 -0.93
C SER A 624 -27.85 -4.61 -1.82
N THR A 625 -27.63 -4.47 -3.13
CA THR A 625 -28.71 -4.30 -4.12
C THR A 625 -29.53 -5.59 -4.24
N LEU A 626 -28.88 -6.75 -4.23
CA LEU A 626 -29.52 -8.07 -4.32
C LEU A 626 -30.24 -8.44 -3.03
N GLU A 627 -29.70 -8.07 -1.86
CA GLU A 627 -30.37 -8.19 -0.55
C GLU A 627 -31.64 -7.33 -0.52
N GLN A 628 -31.58 -6.09 -1.00
CA GLN A 628 -32.75 -5.20 -1.11
C GLN A 628 -33.80 -5.73 -2.08
N VAL A 629 -33.38 -6.20 -3.27
CA VAL A 629 -34.28 -6.82 -4.25
C VAL A 629 -34.92 -8.09 -3.66
N GLY A 630 -34.14 -8.91 -2.94
CA GLY A 630 -34.65 -10.09 -2.26
C GLY A 630 -35.66 -9.76 -1.16
N ALA A 631 -35.41 -8.72 -0.37
CA ALA A 631 -36.34 -8.23 0.65
C ALA A 631 -37.64 -7.73 0.03
N GLN A 632 -37.58 -6.91 -1.02
CA GLN A 632 -38.76 -6.40 -1.75
C GLN A 632 -39.57 -7.52 -2.40
N LEU A 633 -38.90 -8.52 -2.99
CA LEU A 633 -39.57 -9.69 -3.57
C LEU A 633 -40.23 -10.56 -2.51
N SER A 634 -39.59 -10.74 -1.35
CA SER A 634 -40.18 -11.47 -0.22
C SER A 634 -41.41 -10.72 0.30
N GLU A 635 -41.31 -9.40 0.47
CA GLU A 635 -42.38 -8.55 0.99
C GLU A 635 -43.59 -8.52 0.04
N ALA A 636 -43.34 -8.39 -1.28
CA ALA A 636 -44.37 -8.48 -2.32
C ALA A 636 -45.00 -9.87 -2.44
N ALA A 637 -44.26 -10.93 -2.11
CA ALA A 637 -44.73 -12.31 -2.09
C ALA A 637 -45.59 -12.65 -0.85
N THR A 638 -45.32 -12.00 0.29
CA THR A 638 -46.13 -12.10 1.53
C THR A 638 -47.27 -11.07 1.60
N ALA A 639 -47.28 -10.07 0.72
CA ALA A 639 -48.39 -9.13 0.63
C ALA A 639 -49.69 -9.87 0.26
N PRO A 640 -50.79 -9.72 1.01
CA PRO A 640 -52.06 -10.36 0.68
C PRO A 640 -52.52 -9.89 -0.71
N LYS A 641 -52.85 -10.84 -1.60
CA LYS A 641 -53.44 -10.54 -2.91
C LYS A 641 -54.62 -9.57 -2.71
N PRO A 642 -54.74 -8.49 -3.50
CA PRO A 642 -55.88 -7.60 -3.39
C PRO A 642 -57.17 -8.43 -3.56
N PRO A 643 -58.13 -8.35 -2.62
CA PRO A 643 -59.40 -9.02 -2.77
C PRO A 643 -60.09 -8.52 -4.07
N PRO A 644 -60.87 -9.37 -4.76
CA PRO A 644 -61.60 -8.96 -5.95
C PRO A 644 -62.42 -7.70 -5.67
N GLU A 645 -62.35 -6.73 -6.58
CA GLU A 645 -62.88 -5.38 -6.41
C GLU A 645 -64.30 -5.38 -5.81
N PRO A 646 -64.52 -4.71 -4.67
CA PRO A 646 -65.87 -4.53 -4.14
C PRO A 646 -66.69 -3.64 -5.08
N PRO A 647 -68.02 -3.81 -5.13
CA PRO A 647 -68.90 -3.00 -5.98
C PRO A 647 -68.74 -1.50 -5.67
N ALA A 648 -68.88 -0.66 -6.71
CA ALA A 648 -68.57 0.77 -6.76
C ALA A 648 -69.11 1.64 -5.60
N GLU A 649 -70.12 1.19 -4.85
CA GLU A 649 -70.70 1.93 -3.71
C GLU A 649 -69.79 1.97 -2.47
N GLN A 650 -68.90 0.99 -2.25
CA GLN A 650 -67.97 1.01 -1.11
C GLN A 650 -66.74 1.89 -1.37
N MET A 651 -66.34 2.04 -2.63
CA MET A 651 -65.25 2.94 -3.06
C MET A 651 -65.57 4.42 -2.82
N ILE A 652 -66.83 4.83 -2.93
CA ILE A 652 -67.24 6.21 -2.65
C ILE A 652 -67.16 6.50 -1.14
N LYS A 653 -67.55 5.54 -0.28
CA LYS A 653 -67.45 5.71 1.18
C LYS A 653 -65.99 5.70 1.67
N LEU A 654 -65.13 4.86 1.11
CA LEU A 654 -63.70 4.84 1.42
C LEU A 654 -62.98 6.11 0.93
N LYS A 655 -63.20 6.55 -0.31
CA LYS A 655 -62.64 7.81 -0.80
C LYS A 655 -63.15 9.02 -0.04
N THR A 656 -64.42 9.03 0.37
CA THR A 656 -64.97 10.14 1.18
C THR A 656 -64.38 10.12 2.59
N ALA A 657 -64.09 8.95 3.17
CA ALA A 657 -63.42 8.83 4.46
C ALA A 657 -61.93 9.23 4.38
N GLU A 658 -61.20 8.83 3.33
CA GLU A 658 -59.81 9.23 3.09
C GLU A 658 -59.66 10.73 2.83
N VAL A 659 -60.56 11.34 2.05
CA VAL A 659 -60.54 12.79 1.81
C VAL A 659 -60.85 13.57 3.09
N LYS A 660 -61.72 13.05 3.97
CA LYS A 660 -62.04 13.69 5.25
C LYS A 660 -60.89 13.54 6.25
N ALA A 661 -60.28 12.36 6.33
CA ALA A 661 -59.10 12.12 7.16
C ALA A 661 -57.89 12.96 6.70
N GLY A 662 -57.66 13.06 5.39
CA GLY A 662 -56.60 13.90 4.81
C GLY A 662 -56.86 15.41 4.94
N ALA A 663 -58.13 15.83 5.08
CA ALA A 663 -58.48 17.22 5.37
C ALA A 663 -58.31 17.56 6.86
N GLU A 664 -58.62 16.63 7.76
CA GLU A 664 -58.41 16.79 9.21
C GLU A 664 -56.91 16.75 9.57
N GLN A 665 -56.12 15.87 8.94
CA GLN A 665 -54.66 15.84 9.10
C GLN A 665 -53.99 17.15 8.66
N ARG A 666 -54.35 17.69 7.49
CA ARG A 666 -53.82 18.99 7.04
C ARG A 666 -54.23 20.15 7.96
N LYS A 667 -55.41 20.07 8.58
CA LYS A 667 -55.86 21.06 9.57
C LYS A 667 -55.06 20.97 10.86
N ALA A 668 -54.71 19.75 11.29
CA ALA A 668 -53.86 19.51 12.45
C ALA A 668 -52.40 19.94 12.21
N GLU A 669 -51.84 19.67 11.02
CA GLU A 669 -50.50 20.14 10.63
C GLU A 669 -50.42 21.67 10.59
N LEU A 670 -51.44 22.34 10.03
CA LEU A 670 -51.50 23.80 10.04
C LEU A 670 -51.60 24.36 11.46
N GLY A 671 -52.34 23.70 12.36
CA GLY A 671 -52.44 24.11 13.76
C GLY A 671 -51.13 23.95 14.54
N LEU A 672 -50.37 22.88 14.28
CA LEU A 672 -49.04 22.66 14.85
C LEU A 672 -48.03 23.68 14.33
N ALA A 673 -48.03 23.96 13.02
CA ALA A 673 -47.18 25.01 12.43
C ALA A 673 -47.53 26.41 12.99
N GLN A 674 -48.81 26.69 13.25
CA GLN A 674 -49.23 27.96 13.85
C GLN A 674 -48.76 28.10 15.30
N ALA A 675 -48.86 27.02 16.09
CA ALA A 675 -48.36 26.97 17.46
C ALA A 675 -46.83 27.08 17.53
N GLU A 676 -46.11 26.51 16.56
CA GLU A 676 -44.65 26.61 16.47
C GLU A 676 -44.19 28.03 16.09
N ILE A 677 -44.94 28.72 15.21
CA ILE A 677 -44.71 30.13 14.89
C ILE A 677 -45.01 31.03 16.10
N GLU A 678 -46.10 30.79 16.83
CA GLU A 678 -46.42 31.53 18.07
C GLU A 678 -45.36 31.29 19.16
N HIS A 679 -44.92 30.05 19.35
CA HIS A 679 -43.86 29.72 20.31
C HIS A 679 -42.52 30.36 19.93
N ARG A 680 -42.19 30.40 18.64
CA ARG A 680 -41.00 31.08 18.12
C ARG A 680 -41.08 32.60 18.31
N ALA A 681 -42.25 33.20 18.09
CA ALA A 681 -42.48 34.64 18.31
C ALA A 681 -42.38 35.02 19.80
N VAL A 682 -42.91 34.18 20.71
CA VAL A 682 -42.79 34.40 22.16
C VAL A 682 -41.34 34.28 22.63
N LEU A 683 -40.58 33.31 22.11
CA LEU A 683 -39.14 33.19 22.39
C LEU A 683 -38.35 34.39 21.87
N GLU A 684 -38.66 34.91 20.69
CA GLU A 684 -37.99 36.07 20.12
C GLU A 684 -38.33 37.35 20.91
N GLN A 685 -39.57 37.48 21.37
CA GLN A 685 -40.02 38.59 22.21
C GLN A 685 -39.36 38.55 23.61
N ALA A 686 -39.27 37.37 24.22
CA ALA A 686 -38.55 37.17 25.48
C ALA A 686 -37.04 37.47 25.33
N ARG A 687 -36.45 37.12 24.18
CA ARG A 687 -35.05 37.43 23.86
C ARG A 687 -34.82 38.93 23.63
N GLY A 688 -35.79 39.62 23.03
CA GLY A 688 -35.80 41.07 22.86
C GLY A 688 -35.95 41.83 24.19
N GLU A 689 -36.81 41.35 25.08
CA GLU A 689 -36.98 41.92 26.43
C GLU A 689 -35.74 41.68 27.32
N ALA A 690 -35.11 40.51 27.24
CA ALA A 690 -33.85 40.23 27.91
C ALA A 690 -32.70 41.12 27.37
N ALA A 691 -32.65 41.36 26.06
CA ALA A 691 -31.68 42.27 25.45
C ALA A 691 -31.92 43.74 25.84
N ALA A 692 -33.18 44.17 25.96
CA ALA A 692 -33.54 45.51 26.42
C ALA A 692 -33.22 45.73 27.91
N GLN A 693 -33.41 44.71 28.75
CA GLN A 693 -33.00 44.74 30.16
C GLN A 693 -31.48 44.77 30.32
N ALA A 694 -30.74 44.04 29.48
CA ALA A 694 -29.27 44.11 29.44
C ALA A 694 -28.77 45.50 29.03
N LEU A 695 -29.42 46.16 28.06
CA LEU A 695 -29.11 47.53 27.64
C LEU A 695 -29.45 48.59 28.71
N GLN A 696 -30.54 48.41 29.46
CA GLN A 696 -30.88 49.27 30.61
C GLN A 696 -29.91 49.11 31.77
N GLN A 697 -29.41 47.89 32.03
CA GLN A 697 -28.35 47.66 33.02
C GLN A 697 -27.01 48.28 32.59
N PHE A 698 -26.72 48.32 31.27
CA PHE A 698 -25.54 49.00 30.74
C PHE A 698 -25.61 50.53 30.82
N GLN A 699 -26.81 51.12 30.75
CA GLN A 699 -27.03 52.57 30.88
C GLN A 699 -27.13 53.07 32.33
N ALA A 700 -27.24 52.17 33.31
CA ALA A 700 -27.39 52.50 34.73
C ALA A 700 -26.08 52.47 35.55
N GLN A 701 -24.91 52.29 34.93
CA GLN A 701 -23.62 52.51 35.59
C GLN A 701 -23.29 54.02 35.63
N PRO A 702 -23.12 54.64 36.81
CA PRO A 702 -22.68 56.02 36.89
C PRO A 702 -21.21 56.11 36.44
N ALA A 703 -20.94 57.00 35.48
CA ALA A 703 -19.59 57.43 35.15
C ALA A 703 -18.97 58.09 36.39
N TYR A 704 -18.11 57.34 37.09
CA TYR A 704 -17.18 57.93 38.05
C TYR A 704 -15.98 58.49 37.27
N GLN A 705 -15.69 59.76 37.56
CA GLN A 705 -14.50 60.50 37.11
C GLN A 705 -13.20 59.84 37.55
#